data_AF-W5NIA4-F1
#
_entry.id   AF-W5NIA4-F1
#
_cell.length_a   1.000
_cell.length_b   1.000
_cell.length_c   1.000
_cell.angle_alpha   90.00
_cell.angle_beta   90.00
_cell.angle_gamma   90.00
#
_symmetry.space_group_name_H-M   'P 1'
#
loop_
_entity.id
_entity.type
_entity.pdbx_description
1 polymer ?
#
loop_
_entity_poly.entity_id
_entity_poly.type
_entity_poly.pdbx_seq_one_letter_code
_entity_poly.pdbx_strand_id
1 'polypeptide(L)'
;MSTVDRLNDTEYINWLKLGVCLMEIRPLLSALIETRLEDFHLKLKEKRNDKRCSSRCSVAKDQKLTHLCEICREWSTVIKSYHKKPKSYIYWNNCKPFRWCDDALEVAKAYMPSRQEDNNQMSDFDIAALLVLMKQCTHFEKLVPESVLDKIQDIRNTLMHSPDMKISSTDAEGFFKDIFMFFEAMKSTDPLLEETVCEVENKTHKICRSPLNISLREDLKNREIAVFKENILALHTGADKDSFQKVNLILLRRQEWCIQNGNPQGLAELLNKVRDELKKDFTEIKQKVDCIDHKLQNIDERVAQLEDPQNPKKLVMYKNDLISLAQKKRWETPLFSEDIKNYGYVGKVRVNGVEYKGETVYPSKVDAHQEVSKIALEELKNELEKQERSVIPHPRPMLNLPSDDKDGKRFSSEVTCELKGTFVKSSGSTEEEAIQSSYRRIGLALGFLNPNSDVSQAKNIVQETSRSDLVISEDSTKEGDVYTCKLKLNGNCQFKGQGDDKKQAEKNAAKKAFMALVAMNQVQEEQLDLTEDSKLDYKGKLQSFFQKKKLPLPSYDTKESGSRAAGISTENETNLPNHSAENIGKSFIASVTVRMRDVRISTDNSFTIEEEAKQSAFTKLGFVLGANESEENAERFVQEYFSKSKENKIQIGYEHVQNTLACVLTFTVQCTFTGQDHASSRKSAHENAAKEGLRRLAPVSEFHTGTSFEPMVNYRNRLQELFQKANQELPTYEIIHNNAVEEFRSTVTIYIKELDFPEEYDSEHKAVEEACKKLDLVLNSAMDRSQLSASKARIFECLGKDSVKEKIVKVANKYKCQLILNTPLSFEDEESAASKTSAEQQVAWSALQKLRPLLRWNDSNPTILKKNYKGALQELVQEKGQTLPSYSTRCIYGSPSNKTDRRSVNPVPIKNMLPISCYITEDEERPKTVEELTVALAKHNIQKYFTYSICKGYASSVIISKKNIMLESLEWCDTEEEALNTSYKMLGRTLYDLGQISDRIETRDEIKNLFERKQLPRPQETWKRKDNELMCCLEFSMNLSFKGYGKEGKMAKEDAAKNAFAKLAPILKWDTNENDKGPAERYVEILERHLRNDCQYEESSCDLYSGDVVFSFRDFTVCTKQTHPSKRAAQKEVCERLASVLGLNVSDISNKIPLKNRIQEWFQKDNLPIPKYEDDAVAGGGFKCKTTFTAKVVVREKDCLPTPDLLEEVLHKSALQRLKLLELF
;
A
#
# COMPACT_ATOMS: atom_id res chain seq x y z
N MET A 1 -26.22 2.45 19.64
CA MET A 1 -26.46 1.08 20.16
C MET A 1 -25.56 0.86 21.36
N SER A 2 -26.07 0.16 22.37
CA SER A 2 -25.28 -0.46 23.43
C SER A 2 -24.57 -1.72 22.91
N THR A 3 -23.57 -2.22 23.64
CA THR A 3 -22.95 -3.53 23.36
C THR A 3 -23.95 -4.68 23.45
N VAL A 4 -24.99 -4.55 24.28
CA VAL A 4 -26.05 -5.57 24.43
C VAL A 4 -26.91 -5.63 23.17
N ASP A 5 -27.25 -4.48 22.58
CA ASP A 5 -28.04 -4.41 21.35
C ASP A 5 -27.29 -5.05 20.19
N ARG A 6 -25.99 -4.74 20.03
CA ARG A 6 -25.14 -5.34 18.98
C ARG A 6 -25.02 -6.85 19.12
N LEU A 7 -24.87 -7.36 20.35
CA LEU A 7 -24.78 -8.80 20.62
C LEU A 7 -26.15 -9.52 20.57
N ASN A 8 -27.21 -8.83 20.16
CA ASN A 8 -28.49 -9.44 19.74
C ASN A 8 -28.66 -9.46 18.20
N ASP A 9 -27.81 -8.80 17.44
CA ASP A 9 -27.84 -8.75 15.98
C ASP A 9 -27.06 -9.93 15.38
N THR A 10 -27.75 -10.84 14.70
CA THR A 10 -27.15 -12.06 14.14
C THR A 10 -26.07 -11.75 13.10
N GLU A 11 -26.22 -10.70 12.30
CA GLU A 11 -25.27 -10.36 11.24
C GLU A 11 -23.99 -9.74 11.84
N TYR A 12 -24.13 -8.94 12.89
CA TYR A 12 -23.01 -8.44 13.69
C TYR A 12 -22.26 -9.58 14.38
N ILE A 13 -22.99 -10.58 14.90
CA ILE A 13 -22.40 -11.77 15.52
C ILE A 13 -21.67 -12.63 14.48
N ASN A 14 -22.19 -12.76 13.26
CA ASN A 14 -21.53 -13.48 12.17
C ASN A 14 -20.19 -12.81 11.81
N TRP A 15 -20.20 -11.49 11.62
CA TRP A 15 -19.00 -10.67 11.42
C TRP A 15 -18.00 -10.87 12.58
N LEU A 16 -18.46 -10.77 13.83
CA LEU A 16 -17.62 -10.94 15.01
C LEU A 16 -17.05 -12.37 15.15
N LYS A 17 -17.84 -13.41 14.84
CA LYS A 17 -17.37 -14.80 14.77
C LYS A 17 -16.25 -14.94 13.72
N LEU A 18 -16.46 -14.45 12.50
CA LEU A 18 -15.49 -14.53 11.41
C LEU A 18 -14.18 -13.79 11.73
N GLY A 19 -14.26 -12.59 12.32
CA GLY A 19 -13.08 -11.87 12.80
C GLY A 19 -12.28 -12.66 13.85
N VAL A 20 -12.98 -13.34 14.76
CA VAL A 20 -12.35 -14.21 15.74
C VAL A 20 -11.75 -15.49 15.09
N CYS A 21 -12.39 -16.07 14.07
CA CYS A 21 -11.81 -17.21 13.34
C CYS A 21 -10.50 -16.81 12.63
N LEU A 22 -10.43 -15.63 12.01
CA LEU A 22 -9.18 -15.13 11.42
C LEU A 22 -8.08 -14.88 12.48
N MET A 23 -8.46 -14.45 13.69
CA MET A 23 -7.53 -14.32 14.82
C MET A 23 -6.97 -15.67 15.31
N GLU A 24 -7.74 -16.77 15.23
CA GLU A 24 -7.26 -18.12 15.59
C GLU A 24 -6.39 -18.74 14.47
N ILE A 25 -6.69 -18.44 13.19
CA ILE A 25 -5.89 -18.91 12.04
C ILE A 25 -4.50 -18.23 11.98
N ARG A 26 -4.39 -16.97 12.40
CA ARG A 26 -3.14 -16.19 12.33
C ARG A 26 -1.96 -16.84 13.10
N PRO A 27 -2.07 -17.23 14.39
CA PRO A 27 -1.01 -17.96 15.09
C PRO A 27 -0.61 -19.28 14.42
N LEU A 28 -1.57 -20.01 13.84
CA LEU A 28 -1.32 -21.27 13.14
C LEU A 28 -0.51 -21.06 11.85
N LEU A 29 -0.88 -20.05 11.05
CA LEU A 29 -0.10 -19.61 9.89
C LEU A 29 1.31 -19.16 10.28
N SER A 30 1.42 -18.36 11.35
CA SER A 30 2.70 -17.92 11.90
C SER A 30 3.60 -19.13 12.22
N ALA A 31 3.16 -20.04 13.08
CA ALA A 31 3.95 -21.21 13.52
C ALA A 31 4.38 -22.13 12.36
N LEU A 32 3.48 -22.40 11.40
CA LEU A 32 3.82 -23.14 10.18
C LEU A 32 4.95 -22.47 9.41
N ILE A 33 4.87 -21.14 9.25
CA ILE A 33 5.85 -20.40 8.47
C ILE A 33 7.24 -20.47 9.11
N GLU A 34 7.41 -20.30 10.44
CA GLU A 34 8.77 -20.33 11.00
C GLU A 34 9.41 -21.72 11.01
N THR A 35 8.63 -22.78 11.30
CA THR A 35 9.11 -24.17 11.22
C THR A 35 9.72 -24.48 9.83
N ARG A 36 9.32 -23.73 8.79
CA ARG A 36 9.87 -23.80 7.43
C ARG A 36 10.75 -22.60 7.03
N LEU A 37 10.90 -21.57 7.87
CA LEU A 37 11.64 -20.35 7.57
C LEU A 37 13.14 -20.48 7.83
N GLU A 38 13.55 -21.08 8.95
CA GLU A 38 14.98 -21.41 9.17
C GLU A 38 15.44 -22.45 8.14
N ASP A 39 14.59 -23.44 7.91
CA ASP A 39 14.75 -24.47 6.88
C ASP A 39 14.87 -23.85 5.47
N PHE A 40 14.23 -22.71 5.21
CA PHE A 40 14.39 -21.92 4.00
C PHE A 40 15.67 -21.07 4.02
N HIS A 41 16.00 -20.42 5.13
CA HIS A 41 17.17 -19.54 5.27
C HIS A 41 18.48 -20.29 5.10
N LEU A 42 18.61 -21.48 5.69
CA LEU A 42 19.74 -22.39 5.49
C LEU A 42 19.96 -22.68 3.99
N LYS A 43 18.89 -23.02 3.25
CA LYS A 43 18.92 -23.27 1.80
C LYS A 43 19.30 -22.03 0.97
N LEU A 44 19.28 -20.83 1.55
CA LEU A 44 19.82 -19.61 0.94
C LEU A 44 21.26 -19.32 1.39
N LYS A 45 21.64 -19.62 2.65
CA LYS A 45 23.04 -19.53 3.14
C LYS A 45 23.96 -20.47 2.37
N GLU A 46 23.52 -21.70 2.12
CA GLU A 46 24.20 -22.71 1.29
C GLU A 46 24.52 -22.17 -0.11
N LYS A 47 23.54 -21.49 -0.75
CA LYS A 47 23.71 -20.85 -2.06
C LYS A 47 24.61 -19.61 -2.06
N ARG A 48 25.11 -19.19 -0.90
CA ARG A 48 25.78 -17.91 -0.69
C ARG A 48 27.13 -18.03 0.06
N ASN A 49 27.43 -19.20 0.62
CA ASN A 49 28.60 -19.48 1.48
C ASN A 49 28.65 -18.58 2.73
N ASP A 50 27.51 -18.35 3.39
CA ASP A 50 27.32 -17.62 4.67
C ASP A 50 28.08 -16.27 4.81
N LYS A 51 28.25 -15.52 3.72
CA LYS A 51 28.94 -14.22 3.73
C LYS A 51 28.06 -13.11 4.33
N ARG A 52 28.55 -12.49 5.41
CA ARG A 52 27.88 -11.42 6.19
C ARG A 52 28.22 -10.00 5.73
N CYS A 53 27.29 -9.05 5.88
CA CYS A 53 27.45 -7.68 5.38
C CYS A 53 28.36 -6.80 6.26
N SER A 54 29.60 -6.57 5.84
CA SER A 54 30.54 -5.66 6.53
C SER A 54 30.07 -4.20 6.53
N SER A 55 29.42 -3.75 5.44
CA SER A 55 29.16 -2.32 5.18
C SER A 55 27.89 -1.78 5.85
N ARG A 56 27.20 -2.57 6.69
CA ARG A 56 25.87 -2.25 7.28
C ARG A 56 24.88 -1.67 6.25
N CYS A 57 24.83 -2.27 5.06
CA CYS A 57 24.02 -1.79 3.93
C CYS A 57 22.56 -1.59 4.32
N SER A 58 22.12 -0.34 4.28
CA SER A 58 20.72 0.03 4.41
C SER A 58 20.03 -0.03 3.05
N VAL A 59 18.76 0.33 3.06
CA VAL A 59 17.85 0.29 1.93
C VAL A 59 17.36 1.73 1.76
N ALA A 60 17.67 2.34 0.60
CA ALA A 60 17.85 3.78 0.39
C ALA A 60 16.56 4.64 0.27
N LYS A 61 16.54 5.63 -0.63
CA LYS A 61 15.36 6.45 -0.98
C LYS A 61 15.17 6.55 -2.49
N ASP A 62 14.47 5.56 -3.07
CA ASP A 62 13.87 5.46 -4.42
C ASP A 62 13.17 4.10 -4.72
N GLN A 63 12.93 3.27 -3.68
CA GLN A 63 12.53 1.85 -3.69
C GLN A 63 13.55 0.89 -4.33
N LYS A 64 14.79 1.32 -4.60
CA LYS A 64 15.84 0.50 -5.24
C LYS A 64 16.95 0.10 -4.26
N LEU A 65 17.78 -0.84 -4.72
CA LEU A 65 18.91 -1.44 -4.01
C LEU A 65 20.26 -0.85 -4.48
N THR A 66 20.29 0.47 -4.73
CA THR A 66 21.40 1.17 -5.41
C THR A 66 22.72 1.17 -4.66
N HIS A 67 22.69 1.14 -3.32
CA HIS A 67 23.87 1.27 -2.46
C HIS A 67 24.20 -0.02 -1.69
N LEU A 68 23.87 -1.19 -2.27
CA LEU A 68 24.30 -2.48 -1.72
C LEU A 68 25.76 -2.80 -2.08
N CYS A 69 26.53 -3.20 -1.06
CA CYS A 69 27.76 -3.94 -1.26
C CYS A 69 27.49 -5.27 -1.99
N GLU A 70 28.55 -5.85 -2.57
CA GLU A 70 28.52 -7.16 -3.23
C GLU A 70 27.83 -8.24 -2.37
N ILE A 71 28.11 -8.24 -1.05
CA ILE A 71 27.55 -9.23 -0.13
C ILE A 71 26.02 -9.17 -0.08
N CYS A 72 25.43 -7.99 0.08
CA CYS A 72 23.97 -7.84 0.03
C CYS A 72 23.41 -8.01 -1.40
N ARG A 73 24.20 -7.73 -2.44
CA ARG A 73 23.74 -7.81 -3.83
C ARG A 73 23.40 -9.23 -4.24
N GLU A 74 24.29 -10.21 -4.04
CA GLU A 74 23.96 -11.61 -4.36
C GLU A 74 22.88 -12.17 -3.42
N TRP A 75 22.85 -11.76 -2.14
CA TRP A 75 21.73 -12.07 -1.22
C TRP A 75 20.39 -11.63 -1.84
N SER A 76 20.28 -10.40 -2.34
CA SER A 76 19.08 -9.93 -3.02
C SER A 76 18.73 -10.73 -4.28
N THR A 77 19.72 -11.21 -5.04
CA THR A 77 19.50 -12.09 -6.20
C THR A 77 18.98 -13.47 -5.79
N VAL A 78 19.56 -14.07 -4.74
CA VAL A 78 19.17 -15.37 -4.21
C VAL A 78 17.76 -15.33 -3.63
N ILE A 79 17.43 -14.30 -2.84
CA ILE A 79 16.06 -14.04 -2.34
C ILE A 79 15.09 -13.84 -3.52
N LYS A 80 15.45 -13.00 -4.49
CA LYS A 80 14.63 -12.74 -5.69
C LYS A 80 14.30 -13.99 -6.50
N SER A 81 15.18 -15.01 -6.47
CA SER A 81 14.98 -16.26 -7.22
C SER A 81 13.84 -17.14 -6.70
N TYR A 82 13.43 -16.99 -5.43
CA TYR A 82 12.31 -17.71 -4.83
C TYR A 82 10.99 -16.93 -4.85
N HIS A 83 10.97 -15.71 -5.40
CA HIS A 83 9.73 -14.94 -5.52
C HIS A 83 8.93 -15.44 -6.74
N LYS A 84 7.71 -15.96 -6.53
CA LYS A 84 6.83 -16.57 -7.55
C LYS A 84 6.65 -15.69 -8.80
N LYS A 85 6.67 -14.37 -8.60
CA LYS A 85 6.76 -13.36 -9.67
C LYS A 85 8.08 -12.60 -9.54
N PRO A 86 9.23 -13.10 -10.02
CA PRO A 86 10.55 -12.53 -9.72
C PRO A 86 10.81 -11.21 -10.48
N LYS A 87 9.98 -10.91 -11.49
CA LYS A 87 9.93 -9.62 -12.19
C LYS A 87 8.96 -8.60 -11.56
N SER A 88 8.16 -9.00 -10.57
CA SER A 88 7.23 -8.09 -9.90
C SER A 88 7.92 -7.18 -8.88
N TYR A 89 7.17 -6.26 -8.29
CA TYR A 89 7.64 -5.24 -7.37
C TYR A 89 7.92 -5.80 -5.97
N ILE A 90 8.89 -6.70 -5.86
CA ILE A 90 9.38 -7.30 -4.60
C ILE A 90 9.53 -6.21 -3.55
N TYR A 91 9.07 -6.48 -2.33
CA TYR A 91 8.85 -5.44 -1.34
C TYR A 91 10.15 -5.04 -0.58
N TRP A 92 11.32 -5.13 -1.23
CA TRP A 92 12.70 -4.93 -0.75
C TRP A 92 12.96 -4.03 0.45
N ASN A 93 12.30 -2.90 0.49
CA ASN A 93 12.36 -1.91 1.54
C ASN A 93 12.07 -2.52 2.92
N ASN A 94 11.29 -3.62 2.92
CA ASN A 94 11.05 -4.53 4.01
C ASN A 94 12.38 -4.86 4.69
N CYS A 95 13.25 -5.54 3.95
CA CYS A 95 14.56 -5.98 4.39
C CYS A 95 15.45 -4.83 4.87
N LYS A 96 16.17 -5.06 5.98
CA LYS A 96 17.38 -4.35 6.41
C LYS A 96 18.55 -5.18 5.85
N PRO A 97 19.11 -4.86 4.66
CA PRO A 97 19.93 -5.79 3.86
C PRO A 97 21.16 -6.35 4.57
N PHE A 98 21.68 -5.62 5.57
CA PHE A 98 22.80 -6.07 6.39
C PHE A 98 22.51 -7.28 7.28
N ARG A 99 21.24 -7.59 7.58
CA ARG A 99 20.83 -8.73 8.42
C ARG A 99 20.54 -10.02 7.63
N TRP A 100 20.55 -9.98 6.29
CA TRP A 100 20.16 -11.11 5.43
C TRP A 100 20.92 -12.42 5.67
N CYS A 101 22.12 -12.39 6.23
CA CYS A 101 22.90 -13.59 6.55
C CYS A 101 22.56 -14.17 7.92
N ASP A 102 22.29 -13.29 8.88
CA ASP A 102 22.19 -13.61 10.30
C ASP A 102 20.74 -13.86 10.76
N ASP A 103 19.75 -13.40 9.99
CA ASP A 103 18.35 -13.38 10.40
C ASP A 103 17.41 -13.86 9.28
N ALA A 104 16.80 -15.03 9.49
CA ALA A 104 15.90 -15.70 8.53
C ALA A 104 14.67 -14.84 8.20
N LEU A 105 14.25 -14.04 9.18
CA LEU A 105 13.33 -12.94 9.01
C LEU A 105 13.61 -12.10 7.77
N GLU A 106 14.83 -11.59 7.67
CA GLU A 106 15.12 -10.44 6.85
C GLU A 106 15.07 -10.83 5.36
N VAL A 107 15.11 -12.14 5.08
CA VAL A 107 14.71 -12.79 3.83
C VAL A 107 13.19 -12.81 3.65
N ALA A 108 12.41 -13.37 4.59
CA ALA A 108 10.93 -13.40 4.54
C ALA A 108 10.34 -12.01 4.32
N LYS A 109 11.03 -10.97 4.82
CA LYS A 109 10.76 -9.57 4.53
C LYS A 109 10.50 -9.32 3.04
N ALA A 110 11.21 -9.90 2.09
CA ALA A 110 11.04 -9.55 0.67
C ALA A 110 9.63 -9.84 0.04
N TYR A 111 8.87 -10.80 0.55
CA TYR A 111 7.69 -11.39 -0.13
C TYR A 111 6.33 -10.81 0.31
N MET A 112 6.34 -9.92 1.31
CA MET A 112 5.16 -9.45 2.04
C MET A 112 4.71 -8.05 1.61
N PRO A 113 3.48 -7.59 1.96
CA PRO A 113 3.03 -6.24 1.65
C PRO A 113 3.86 -5.14 2.36
N SER A 114 3.61 -3.90 1.95
CA SER A 114 4.22 -2.68 2.51
C SER A 114 3.77 -2.38 3.95
N ARG A 115 4.45 -1.43 4.61
CA ARG A 115 4.08 -0.86 5.92
C ARG A 115 4.05 -1.87 7.07
N GLN A 116 5.22 -2.25 7.53
CA GLN A 116 5.44 -3.02 8.76
C GLN A 116 6.96 -2.92 9.12
N GLU A 117 7.62 -1.78 8.88
CA GLU A 117 9.11 -1.59 8.84
C GLU A 117 9.78 -2.05 10.14
N ASP A 118 9.05 -1.73 11.20
CA ASP A 118 9.39 -1.81 12.60
C ASP A 118 9.04 -3.18 13.21
N ASN A 119 8.39 -4.05 12.45
CA ASN A 119 8.05 -5.44 12.79
C ASN A 119 9.33 -6.28 12.99
N ASN A 120 9.38 -7.07 14.07
CA ASN A 120 10.48 -8.00 14.37
C ASN A 120 10.08 -9.35 15.05
N GLN A 121 8.79 -9.66 15.34
CA GLN A 121 8.29 -10.95 15.89
C GLN A 121 6.94 -11.38 15.25
N MET A 122 6.69 -12.65 14.86
CA MET A 122 5.64 -13.05 13.89
C MET A 122 4.23 -12.73 14.38
N SER A 123 4.10 -12.68 15.69
CA SER A 123 3.02 -12.05 16.44
C SER A 123 2.57 -10.72 15.86
N ASP A 124 3.49 -9.87 15.40
CA ASP A 124 3.24 -8.50 14.96
C ASP A 124 2.64 -8.44 13.53
N PHE A 125 2.31 -9.59 12.92
CA PHE A 125 1.68 -9.65 11.60
C PHE A 125 0.16 -9.65 11.63
N ASP A 126 -0.44 -8.93 10.69
CA ASP A 126 -1.80 -9.20 10.25
C ASP A 126 -1.84 -10.47 9.37
N ILE A 127 -3.00 -11.12 9.32
CA ILE A 127 -3.16 -12.36 8.54
C ILE A 127 -2.93 -12.14 7.03
N ALA A 128 -3.16 -10.94 6.50
CA ALA A 128 -2.95 -10.65 5.08
C ALA A 128 -1.47 -10.68 4.71
N ALA A 129 -0.57 -10.23 5.58
CA ALA A 129 0.86 -10.33 5.36
C ALA A 129 1.34 -11.79 5.25
N LEU A 130 0.88 -12.65 6.18
CA LEU A 130 1.18 -14.09 6.20
C LEU A 130 0.73 -14.80 4.91
N LEU A 131 -0.53 -14.59 4.50
CA LEU A 131 -1.10 -15.17 3.28
C LEU A 131 -0.34 -14.70 2.03
N VAL A 132 0.11 -13.45 1.99
CA VAL A 132 0.88 -12.91 0.86
C VAL A 132 2.29 -13.49 0.80
N LEU A 133 2.99 -13.74 1.92
CA LEU A 133 4.26 -14.50 1.90
C LEU A 133 4.08 -15.89 1.28
N MET A 134 3.09 -16.65 1.74
CA MET A 134 2.85 -18.01 1.25
C MET A 134 2.54 -18.02 -0.26
N LYS A 135 1.80 -17.02 -0.75
CA LYS A 135 1.49 -16.87 -2.18
C LYS A 135 2.62 -16.28 -3.02
N GLN A 136 3.56 -15.52 -2.46
CA GLN A 136 4.65 -14.88 -3.20
C GLN A 136 5.97 -15.64 -3.14
N CYS A 137 6.18 -16.58 -2.21
CA CYS A 137 7.41 -17.35 -2.10
C CYS A 137 7.21 -18.82 -2.52
N THR A 138 7.94 -19.28 -3.55
CA THR A 138 7.86 -20.63 -4.11
C THR A 138 8.34 -21.75 -3.16
N HIS A 139 8.92 -21.39 -2.02
CA HIS A 139 9.19 -22.31 -0.93
C HIS A 139 7.91 -22.65 -0.14
N PHE A 140 7.16 -21.63 0.27
CA PHE A 140 5.95 -21.75 1.09
C PHE A 140 4.69 -22.07 0.27
N GLU A 141 4.71 -21.81 -1.04
CA GLU A 141 3.66 -22.16 -2.00
C GLU A 141 3.26 -23.66 -1.97
N LYS A 142 4.17 -24.53 -1.52
CA LYS A 142 3.92 -25.98 -1.41
C LYS A 142 3.21 -26.41 -0.13
N LEU A 143 2.97 -25.50 0.81
CA LEU A 143 2.43 -25.82 2.14
C LEU A 143 0.90 -25.76 2.22
N VAL A 144 0.26 -24.94 1.39
CA VAL A 144 -1.20 -24.83 1.25
C VAL A 144 -1.52 -24.41 -0.19
N PRO A 145 -2.50 -25.02 -0.89
CA PRO A 145 -2.86 -24.62 -2.25
C PRO A 145 -3.29 -23.14 -2.33
N GLU A 146 -2.84 -22.43 -3.37
CA GLU A 146 -3.13 -20.99 -3.57
C GLU A 146 -4.63 -20.68 -3.56
N SER A 147 -5.45 -21.55 -4.17
CA SER A 147 -6.92 -21.45 -4.20
C SER A 147 -7.61 -21.57 -2.84
N VAL A 148 -6.91 -22.05 -1.82
CA VAL A 148 -7.37 -22.13 -0.43
C VAL A 148 -6.89 -20.90 0.35
N LEU A 149 -5.68 -20.40 0.07
CA LEU A 149 -5.17 -19.14 0.62
C LEU A 149 -5.95 -17.92 0.10
N ASP A 150 -6.40 -17.95 -1.17
CA ASP A 150 -7.29 -16.94 -1.78
C ASP A 150 -8.57 -16.77 -0.96
N LYS A 151 -9.23 -17.87 -0.59
CA LYS A 151 -10.48 -17.86 0.18
C LYS A 151 -10.33 -17.18 1.53
N ILE A 152 -9.28 -17.52 2.30
CA ILE A 152 -9.03 -16.86 3.59
C ILE A 152 -8.72 -15.36 3.40
N GLN A 153 -8.07 -14.98 2.30
CA GLN A 153 -7.82 -13.58 1.96
C GLN A 153 -9.14 -12.84 1.63
N ASP A 154 -10.07 -13.46 0.92
CA ASP A 154 -11.37 -12.87 0.59
C ASP A 154 -12.31 -12.75 1.80
N ILE A 155 -12.29 -13.72 2.73
CA ILE A 155 -12.98 -13.62 4.03
C ILE A 155 -12.48 -12.39 4.80
N ARG A 156 -11.15 -12.22 4.90
CA ARG A 156 -10.53 -11.07 5.57
C ARG A 156 -10.91 -9.76 4.88
N ASN A 157 -10.88 -9.70 3.55
CA ASN A 157 -11.22 -8.49 2.81
C ASN A 157 -12.70 -8.10 2.98
N THR A 158 -13.61 -9.08 2.94
CA THR A 158 -15.05 -8.85 3.13
C THR A 158 -15.34 -8.32 4.54
N LEU A 159 -14.74 -8.93 5.57
CA LEU A 159 -14.87 -8.49 6.96
C LEU A 159 -14.39 -7.05 7.17
N MET A 160 -13.22 -6.73 6.60
CA MET A 160 -12.53 -5.43 6.73
C MET A 160 -13.21 -4.29 5.97
N HIS A 161 -14.07 -4.61 5.01
CA HIS A 161 -14.78 -3.64 4.16
C HIS A 161 -16.29 -3.59 4.39
N SER A 162 -16.83 -4.30 5.38
CA SER A 162 -18.18 -4.06 5.90
C SER A 162 -18.19 -2.75 6.72
N PRO A 163 -18.89 -1.69 6.28
CA PRO A 163 -18.91 -0.40 6.98
C PRO A 163 -19.85 -0.40 8.20
N ASP A 164 -20.76 -1.36 8.23
CA ASP A 164 -21.82 -1.58 9.20
C ASP A 164 -21.53 -2.73 10.18
N MET A 165 -20.40 -3.42 9.99
CA MET A 165 -19.89 -4.52 10.81
C MET A 165 -20.82 -5.74 10.84
N LYS A 166 -21.39 -6.09 9.68
CA LYS A 166 -22.40 -7.13 9.46
C LYS A 166 -22.00 -8.09 8.35
N ILE A 167 -22.32 -9.37 8.50
CA ILE A 167 -22.21 -10.41 7.46
C ILE A 167 -23.48 -11.27 7.50
N SER A 168 -24.09 -11.53 6.34
CA SER A 168 -25.30 -12.38 6.29
C SER A 168 -24.99 -13.81 6.74
N SER A 169 -25.98 -14.54 7.26
CA SER A 169 -25.77 -15.92 7.69
C SER A 169 -25.36 -16.84 6.53
N THR A 170 -25.84 -16.58 5.32
CA THR A 170 -25.49 -17.36 4.11
C THR A 170 -24.03 -17.15 3.72
N ASP A 171 -23.54 -15.91 3.75
CA ASP A 171 -22.12 -15.62 3.47
C ASP A 171 -21.23 -16.21 4.57
N ALA A 172 -21.65 -16.09 5.83
CA ALA A 172 -20.92 -16.65 6.97
C ALA A 172 -20.80 -18.17 6.90
N GLU A 173 -21.85 -18.90 6.52
CA GLU A 173 -21.80 -20.35 6.30
C GLU A 173 -20.82 -20.74 5.19
N GLY A 174 -20.79 -19.98 4.09
CA GLY A 174 -19.80 -20.16 3.01
C GLY A 174 -18.37 -19.93 3.51
N PHE A 175 -18.13 -18.83 4.21
CA PHE A 175 -16.82 -18.50 4.78
C PHE A 175 -16.36 -19.50 5.84
N PHE A 176 -17.26 -20.02 6.69
CA PHE A 176 -16.91 -21.08 7.64
C PHE A 176 -16.52 -22.38 6.92
N LYS A 177 -17.23 -22.77 5.84
CA LYS A 177 -16.85 -23.93 5.02
C LYS A 177 -15.45 -23.80 4.44
N ASP A 178 -15.11 -22.62 3.94
CA ASP A 178 -13.80 -22.34 3.36
C ASP A 178 -12.66 -22.31 4.40
N ILE A 179 -12.96 -21.92 5.65
CA ILE A 179 -12.06 -22.06 6.78
C ILE A 179 -11.78 -23.54 7.12
N PHE A 180 -12.78 -24.43 7.08
CA PHE A 180 -12.52 -25.87 7.26
C PHE A 180 -11.73 -26.47 6.11
N MET A 181 -11.94 -26.03 4.86
CA MET A 181 -11.08 -26.44 3.73
C MET A 181 -9.61 -26.04 3.93
N PHE A 182 -9.34 -24.93 4.62
CA PHE A 182 -7.98 -24.53 4.98
C PHE A 182 -7.36 -25.46 6.03
N PHE A 183 -8.10 -25.87 7.08
CA PHE A 183 -7.58 -26.83 8.05
C PHE A 183 -7.30 -28.22 7.43
N GLU A 184 -8.14 -28.72 6.52
CA GLU A 184 -7.86 -29.97 5.80
C GLU A 184 -6.57 -29.89 4.96
N ALA A 185 -6.37 -28.80 4.21
CA ALA A 185 -5.15 -28.60 3.45
C ALA A 185 -3.89 -28.55 4.34
N MET A 186 -3.98 -27.88 5.49
CA MET A 186 -2.90 -27.80 6.49
C MET A 186 -2.56 -29.19 7.07
N LYS A 187 -3.57 -29.96 7.52
CA LYS A 187 -3.37 -31.33 8.05
C LYS A 187 -2.69 -32.25 7.03
N SER A 188 -3.07 -32.15 5.76
CA SER A 188 -2.51 -32.99 4.70
C SER A 188 -1.02 -32.75 4.36
N THR A 189 -0.42 -31.66 4.88
CA THR A 189 0.89 -31.19 4.41
C THR A 189 2.01 -31.24 5.46
N ASP A 190 1.70 -31.25 6.77
CA ASP A 190 2.72 -31.37 7.82
C ASP A 190 2.23 -32.13 9.08
N PRO A 191 2.54 -33.44 9.20
CA PRO A 191 2.11 -34.26 10.35
C PRO A 191 2.60 -33.75 11.72
N LEU A 192 3.67 -32.96 11.79
CA LEU A 192 4.16 -32.38 13.05
C LEU A 192 3.24 -31.27 13.59
N LEU A 193 2.45 -30.67 12.69
CA LEU A 193 1.50 -29.60 12.99
C LEU A 193 0.05 -30.08 13.11
N GLU A 194 -0.27 -31.31 12.64
CA GLU A 194 -1.62 -31.89 12.62
C GLU A 194 -2.36 -31.73 13.96
N GLU A 195 -1.70 -32.03 15.08
CA GLU A 195 -2.24 -31.84 16.44
C GLU A 195 -2.73 -30.39 16.70
N THR A 196 -1.92 -29.39 16.34
CA THR A 196 -2.24 -27.97 16.58
C THR A 196 -3.21 -27.43 15.53
N VAL A 197 -3.18 -27.95 14.30
CA VAL A 197 -4.24 -27.67 13.31
C VAL A 197 -5.57 -28.19 13.84
N CYS A 198 -5.63 -29.42 14.34
CA CYS A 198 -6.81 -30.00 14.99
C CYS A 198 -7.24 -29.20 16.24
N GLU A 199 -6.34 -28.68 17.06
CA GLU A 199 -6.69 -27.86 18.22
C GLU A 199 -7.35 -26.53 17.79
N VAL A 200 -6.76 -25.82 16.82
CA VAL A 200 -7.29 -24.56 16.27
C VAL A 200 -8.57 -24.78 15.49
N GLU A 201 -8.68 -25.90 14.76
CA GLU A 201 -9.91 -26.34 14.09
C GLU A 201 -11.01 -26.61 15.10
N ASN A 202 -10.75 -27.30 16.22
CA ASN A 202 -11.75 -27.54 17.26
C ASN A 202 -12.22 -26.24 17.96
N LYS A 203 -11.29 -25.31 18.24
CA LYS A 203 -11.65 -23.95 18.74
C LYS A 203 -12.54 -23.22 17.74
N THR A 204 -12.16 -23.22 16.48
CA THR A 204 -12.88 -22.57 15.38
C THR A 204 -14.27 -23.21 15.17
N HIS A 205 -14.35 -24.54 15.15
CA HIS A 205 -15.59 -25.32 15.07
C HIS A 205 -16.56 -24.96 16.20
N LYS A 206 -16.05 -24.81 17.43
CA LYS A 206 -16.84 -24.35 18.58
C LYS A 206 -17.37 -22.92 18.35
N ILE A 207 -16.58 -21.99 17.82
CA ILE A 207 -17.03 -20.62 17.52
C ILE A 207 -18.09 -20.61 16.40
N CYS A 208 -17.84 -21.31 15.28
CA CYS A 208 -18.74 -21.36 14.13
C CYS A 208 -20.09 -21.99 14.51
N ARG A 209 -20.09 -23.24 15.03
CA ARG A 209 -21.29 -24.07 15.18
C ARG A 209 -22.01 -23.97 16.53
N SER A 210 -21.44 -23.34 17.55
CA SER A 210 -22.18 -23.16 18.81
C SER A 210 -23.35 -22.19 18.66
N PRO A 211 -24.54 -22.52 19.22
CA PRO A 211 -25.60 -21.54 19.42
C PRO A 211 -25.16 -20.46 20.41
N LEU A 212 -25.82 -19.30 20.35
CA LEU A 212 -25.50 -18.11 21.15
C LEU A 212 -25.83 -18.27 22.63
N ASN A 213 -25.00 -19.01 23.37
CA ASN A 213 -25.04 -19.07 24.82
C ASN A 213 -24.32 -17.89 25.48
N ILE A 214 -24.50 -17.74 26.80
CA ILE A 214 -23.99 -16.60 27.57
C ILE A 214 -22.44 -16.58 27.60
N SER A 215 -21.79 -17.75 27.68
CA SER A 215 -20.32 -17.85 27.62
C SER A 215 -19.79 -17.30 26.30
N LEU A 216 -20.27 -17.81 25.17
CA LEU A 216 -19.80 -17.38 23.85
C LEU A 216 -20.08 -15.90 23.59
N ARG A 217 -21.19 -15.35 24.11
CA ARG A 217 -21.46 -13.90 24.05
C ARG A 217 -20.42 -13.09 24.81
N GLU A 218 -20.01 -13.51 26.02
CA GLU A 218 -18.99 -12.80 26.79
C GLU A 218 -17.57 -13.01 26.21
N ASP A 219 -17.27 -14.20 25.68
CA ASP A 219 -16.03 -14.50 24.96
C ASP A 219 -15.87 -13.63 23.70
N LEU A 220 -16.92 -13.57 22.86
CA LEU A 220 -16.94 -12.72 21.67
C LEU A 220 -16.89 -11.23 22.03
N LYS A 221 -17.55 -10.80 23.11
CA LYS A 221 -17.51 -9.42 23.64
C LYS A 221 -16.12 -9.02 24.16
N ASN A 222 -15.40 -9.93 24.81
CA ASN A 222 -14.01 -9.70 25.21
C ASN A 222 -13.07 -9.62 23.98
N ARG A 223 -13.36 -10.38 22.93
CA ARG A 223 -12.63 -10.35 21.65
C ARG A 223 -13.07 -9.22 20.70
N GLU A 224 -14.23 -8.61 20.93
CA GLU A 224 -14.80 -7.49 20.15
C GLU A 224 -13.81 -6.33 20.00
N ILE A 225 -13.14 -5.96 21.10
CA ILE A 225 -12.11 -4.90 21.11
C ILE A 225 -10.87 -5.29 20.30
N ALA A 226 -10.52 -6.57 20.22
CA ALA A 226 -9.39 -7.05 19.42
C ALA A 226 -9.72 -7.06 17.93
N VAL A 227 -10.90 -7.56 17.55
CA VAL A 227 -11.42 -7.49 16.17
C VAL A 227 -11.54 -6.02 15.72
N PHE A 228 -12.03 -5.11 16.57
CA PHE A 228 -12.02 -3.68 16.28
C PHE A 228 -10.62 -3.09 16.11
N LYS A 229 -9.63 -3.50 16.91
CA LYS A 229 -8.23 -3.06 16.73
C LYS A 229 -7.66 -3.52 15.39
N GLU A 230 -7.81 -4.79 15.02
CA GLU A 230 -7.37 -5.31 13.72
C GLU A 230 -8.01 -4.53 12.56
N ASN A 231 -9.33 -4.32 12.60
CA ASN A 231 -10.04 -3.57 11.56
C ASN A 231 -9.61 -2.09 11.48
N ILE A 232 -9.42 -1.41 12.62
CA ILE A 232 -8.94 -0.01 12.64
C ILE A 232 -7.49 0.09 12.16
N LEU A 233 -6.63 -0.88 12.49
CA LEU A 233 -5.24 -0.95 12.01
C LEU A 233 -5.17 -1.20 10.49
N ALA A 234 -6.07 -2.01 9.93
CA ALA A 234 -6.16 -2.19 8.48
C ALA A 234 -6.68 -0.95 7.73
N LEU A 235 -7.59 -0.18 8.35
CA LEU A 235 -8.09 1.09 7.83
C LEU A 235 -7.06 2.23 7.90
N HIS A 236 -5.90 2.04 8.56
CA HIS A 236 -4.80 3.01 8.67
C HIS A 236 -4.08 3.33 7.32
N THR A 237 -4.61 2.87 6.20
CA THR A 237 -4.00 3.01 4.87
C THR A 237 -4.18 4.39 4.22
N GLY A 238 -5.18 5.20 4.63
CA GLY A 238 -5.59 6.41 3.88
C GLY A 238 -5.67 7.77 4.61
N ALA A 239 -5.49 7.85 5.94
CA ALA A 239 -5.70 9.10 6.71
C ALA A 239 -4.39 9.79 7.15
N ASP A 240 -4.46 11.11 7.37
CA ASP A 240 -3.34 11.95 7.81
C ASP A 240 -2.81 11.58 9.21
N LYS A 241 -1.47 11.52 9.33
CA LYS A 241 -0.78 11.20 10.58
C LYS A 241 -0.91 12.29 11.64
N ASP A 242 -0.90 13.56 11.26
CA ASP A 242 -0.90 14.66 12.24
C ASP A 242 -2.27 14.82 12.90
N SER A 243 -3.34 14.67 12.13
CA SER A 243 -4.72 14.66 12.63
C SER A 243 -4.99 13.48 13.56
N PHE A 244 -4.49 12.29 13.22
CA PHE A 244 -4.60 11.12 14.10
C PHE A 244 -3.69 11.22 15.33
N GLN A 245 -2.48 11.79 15.19
CA GLN A 245 -1.62 12.11 16.32
C GLN A 245 -2.26 13.14 17.25
N LYS A 246 -2.97 14.16 16.76
CA LYS A 246 -3.71 15.10 17.62
C LYS A 246 -4.77 14.38 18.45
N VAL A 247 -5.58 13.49 17.86
CA VAL A 247 -6.55 12.69 18.63
C VAL A 247 -5.86 11.77 19.65
N ASN A 248 -4.76 11.13 19.27
CA ASN A 248 -4.02 10.24 20.16
C ASN A 248 -3.28 11.01 21.27
N LEU A 249 -2.75 12.20 21.00
CA LEU A 249 -2.21 13.13 21.99
C LEU A 249 -3.31 13.72 22.89
N ILE A 250 -4.55 13.90 22.40
CA ILE A 250 -5.68 14.30 23.25
C ILE A 250 -6.06 13.15 24.19
N LEU A 251 -6.03 11.89 23.73
CA LEU A 251 -6.24 10.72 24.58
C LEU A 251 -5.10 10.50 25.59
N LEU A 252 -3.84 10.67 25.17
CA LEU A 252 -2.66 10.55 26.03
C LEU A 252 -2.57 11.72 27.02
N ARG A 253 -2.75 12.98 26.61
CA ARG A 253 -2.82 14.13 27.53
C ARG A 253 -4.02 14.03 28.47
N ARG A 254 -5.15 13.46 28.05
CA ARG A 254 -6.28 13.14 28.94
C ARG A 254 -5.89 12.10 29.99
N GLN A 255 -4.98 11.17 29.68
CA GLN A 255 -4.45 10.21 30.62
C GLN A 255 -3.42 10.87 31.57
N GLU A 256 -2.43 11.58 31.03
CA GLU A 256 -1.37 12.29 31.78
C GLU A 256 -1.91 13.39 32.69
N TRP A 257 -2.83 14.23 32.20
CA TRP A 257 -3.40 15.36 32.96
C TRP A 257 -4.23 14.87 34.15
N CYS A 258 -4.99 13.76 33.98
CA CYS A 258 -5.72 13.11 35.07
C CYS A 258 -4.78 12.54 36.14
N ILE A 259 -3.63 11.98 35.74
CA ILE A 259 -2.59 11.46 36.64
C ILE A 259 -1.87 12.59 37.41
N GLN A 260 -1.84 13.82 36.87
CA GLN A 260 -1.06 14.94 37.42
C GLN A 260 -1.85 15.88 38.35
N ASN A 261 -3.11 16.24 38.03
CA ASN A 261 -3.72 17.45 38.61
C ASN A 261 -4.87 17.23 39.62
N GLY A 262 -5.42 16.01 39.76
CA GLY A 262 -6.31 15.61 40.87
C GLY A 262 -7.62 16.38 41.10
N ASN A 263 -7.94 17.43 40.33
CA ASN A 263 -9.09 18.30 40.57
C ASN A 263 -10.14 18.20 39.44
N PRO A 264 -11.38 17.75 39.73
CA PRO A 264 -12.43 17.59 38.71
C PRO A 264 -12.95 18.91 38.13
N GLN A 265 -12.82 20.04 38.82
CA GLN A 265 -13.19 21.35 38.27
C GLN A 265 -12.22 21.77 37.16
N GLY A 266 -10.92 21.50 37.33
CA GLY A 266 -9.93 21.66 36.26
C GLY A 266 -10.22 20.77 35.05
N LEU A 267 -10.82 19.59 35.25
CA LEU A 267 -11.23 18.72 34.15
C LEU A 267 -12.46 19.26 33.41
N ALA A 268 -13.42 19.83 34.15
CA ALA A 268 -14.57 20.52 33.54
C ALA A 268 -14.12 21.77 32.76
N GLU A 269 -13.18 22.55 33.29
CA GLU A 269 -12.57 23.68 32.59
C GLU A 269 -11.72 23.27 31.40
N LEU A 270 -10.95 22.17 31.47
CA LEU A 270 -10.13 21.69 30.36
C LEU A 270 -11.00 21.02 29.28
N LEU A 271 -12.05 20.30 29.65
CA LEU A 271 -13.02 19.76 28.69
C LEU A 271 -13.91 20.85 28.09
N ASN A 272 -14.22 21.91 28.83
CA ASN A 272 -14.86 23.10 28.25
C ASN A 272 -13.88 23.86 27.36
N LYS A 273 -12.62 24.10 27.76
CA LYS A 273 -11.59 24.69 26.88
C LYS A 273 -11.37 23.86 25.62
N VAL A 274 -11.22 22.54 25.71
CA VAL A 274 -11.05 21.68 24.51
C VAL A 274 -12.36 21.59 23.71
N ARG A 275 -13.53 21.65 24.34
CA ARG A 275 -14.82 21.78 23.64
C ARG A 275 -14.95 23.14 22.95
N ASP A 276 -14.45 24.21 23.54
CA ASP A 276 -14.59 25.58 23.08
C ASP A 276 -13.46 25.96 22.10
N GLU A 277 -12.31 25.29 22.17
CA GLU A 277 -11.26 25.21 21.14
C GLU A 277 -11.74 24.34 19.97
N LEU A 278 -12.31 23.14 20.20
CA LEU A 278 -12.92 22.37 19.11
C LEU A 278 -14.13 23.07 18.51
N LYS A 279 -14.95 23.79 19.29
CA LYS A 279 -15.98 24.69 18.74
C LYS A 279 -15.34 25.87 18.05
N LYS A 280 -14.22 26.44 18.51
CA LYS A 280 -13.54 27.54 17.83
C LYS A 280 -12.98 27.05 16.50
N ASP A 281 -12.35 25.89 16.45
CA ASP A 281 -11.89 25.24 15.22
C ASP A 281 -13.07 24.87 14.33
N PHE A 282 -14.16 24.30 14.85
CA PHE A 282 -15.40 24.09 14.08
C PHE A 282 -16.08 25.39 13.67
N THR A 283 -15.93 26.49 14.41
CA THR A 283 -16.50 27.81 14.12
C THR A 283 -15.58 28.62 13.24
N GLU A 284 -14.29 28.31 13.16
CA GLU A 284 -13.31 28.89 12.24
C GLU A 284 -13.31 28.11 10.94
N ILE A 285 -13.47 26.79 10.97
CA ILE A 285 -13.82 25.95 9.82
C ILE A 285 -15.19 26.34 9.31
N LYS A 286 -16.21 26.48 10.18
CA LYS A 286 -17.53 26.96 9.75
C LYS A 286 -17.45 28.41 9.29
N GLN A 287 -16.76 29.33 9.94
CA GLN A 287 -16.56 30.69 9.40
C GLN A 287 -15.74 30.68 8.11
N LYS A 288 -14.87 29.70 7.86
CA LYS A 288 -14.20 29.51 6.56
C LYS A 288 -15.15 28.92 5.52
N VAL A 289 -16.07 28.03 5.89
CA VAL A 289 -17.15 27.52 5.04
C VAL A 289 -18.16 28.64 4.79
N ASP A 290 -18.79 29.23 5.79
CA ASP A 290 -19.64 30.43 5.71
C ASP A 290 -18.93 31.61 4.98
N CYS A 291 -17.60 31.75 5.04
CA CYS A 291 -16.85 32.75 4.25
C CYS A 291 -16.50 32.27 2.84
N ILE A 292 -16.41 30.96 2.59
CA ILE A 292 -16.37 30.37 1.24
C ILE A 292 -17.76 30.47 0.61
N ASP A 293 -18.83 30.23 1.34
CA ASP A 293 -20.23 30.35 0.94
C ASP A 293 -20.63 31.82 0.79
N HIS A 294 -20.16 32.74 1.63
CA HIS A 294 -20.31 34.17 1.40
C HIS A 294 -19.41 34.65 0.25
N LYS A 295 -18.25 34.01 -0.02
CA LYS A 295 -17.47 34.26 -1.24
C LYS A 295 -18.13 33.66 -2.48
N LEU A 296 -18.82 32.53 -2.36
CA LEU A 296 -19.59 31.90 -3.43
C LEU A 296 -20.82 32.75 -3.70
N GLN A 297 -21.61 33.14 -2.70
CA GLN A 297 -22.67 34.13 -2.82
C GLN A 297 -22.18 35.48 -3.34
N ASN A 298 -21.00 35.97 -2.94
CA ASN A 298 -20.45 37.20 -3.52
C ASN A 298 -19.90 36.97 -4.94
N ILE A 299 -19.50 35.75 -5.31
CA ILE A 299 -19.18 35.34 -6.68
C ILE A 299 -20.47 35.20 -7.50
N ASP A 300 -21.57 34.71 -6.93
CA ASP A 300 -22.88 34.52 -7.56
C ASP A 300 -23.61 35.86 -7.70
N GLU A 301 -23.51 36.77 -6.73
CA GLU A 301 -23.90 38.18 -6.84
C GLU A 301 -23.04 38.90 -7.87
N ARG A 302 -21.73 38.61 -7.95
CA ARG A 302 -20.85 39.18 -8.98
C ARG A 302 -21.06 38.57 -10.34
N VAL A 303 -21.48 37.30 -10.43
CA VAL A 303 -21.92 36.64 -11.66
C VAL A 303 -23.24 37.26 -12.08
N ALA A 304 -24.22 37.43 -11.19
CA ALA A 304 -25.45 38.17 -11.47
C ALA A 304 -25.19 39.63 -11.89
N GLN A 305 -24.20 40.32 -11.30
CA GLN A 305 -23.76 41.66 -11.72
C GLN A 305 -22.90 41.68 -13.01
N LEU A 306 -22.46 40.52 -13.50
CA LEU A 306 -21.78 40.33 -14.79
C LEU A 306 -22.70 39.71 -15.87
N GLU A 307 -23.83 39.14 -15.44
CA GLU A 307 -24.95 38.65 -16.26
C GLU A 307 -26.03 39.74 -16.43
N ASP A 308 -26.06 40.77 -15.58
CA ASP A 308 -26.64 42.08 -15.89
C ASP A 308 -25.97 42.63 -17.17
N PRO A 309 -26.71 42.78 -18.29
CA PRO A 309 -26.12 43.22 -19.56
C PRO A 309 -25.53 44.63 -19.55
N GLN A 310 -25.64 45.41 -18.46
CA GLN A 310 -25.25 46.83 -18.43
C GLN A 310 -24.00 47.18 -17.59
N ASN A 311 -23.30 46.26 -16.90
CA ASN A 311 -22.19 46.67 -16.00
C ASN A 311 -20.95 45.74 -15.89
N PRO A 312 -20.04 45.72 -16.90
CA PRO A 312 -18.91 44.77 -16.93
C PRO A 312 -17.67 45.20 -16.10
N LYS A 313 -17.49 44.60 -14.91
CA LYS A 313 -16.22 44.70 -14.15
C LYS A 313 -15.19 43.60 -14.54
N LYS A 314 -14.44 43.91 -15.59
CA LYS A 314 -13.28 43.16 -16.11
C LYS A 314 -12.22 42.88 -15.02
N LEU A 315 -11.55 41.72 -15.07
CA LEU A 315 -10.33 41.47 -14.27
C LEU A 315 -9.17 42.26 -14.90
N VAL A 316 -8.72 43.35 -14.25
CA VAL A 316 -7.82 44.33 -14.90
C VAL A 316 -6.36 44.15 -14.48
N MET A 317 -5.48 43.94 -15.46
CA MET A 317 -4.02 43.91 -15.27
C MET A 317 -3.43 45.27 -15.63
N TYR A 318 -3.76 46.31 -14.85
CA TYR A 318 -3.41 47.70 -15.14
C TYR A 318 -1.93 47.91 -15.50
N LYS A 319 -1.00 47.20 -14.84
CA LYS A 319 0.44 47.27 -15.14
C LYS A 319 0.78 46.85 -16.58
N ASN A 320 0.12 45.81 -17.08
CA ASN A 320 0.32 45.32 -18.45
C ASN A 320 -0.40 46.22 -19.46
N ASP A 321 -1.59 46.72 -19.12
CA ASP A 321 -2.33 47.68 -19.95
C ASP A 321 -1.55 49.00 -20.13
N LEU A 322 -0.87 49.50 -19.09
CA LEU A 322 -0.04 50.72 -19.13
C LEU A 322 1.23 50.54 -19.98
N ILE A 323 1.91 49.40 -19.86
CA ILE A 323 3.05 49.05 -20.72
C ILE A 323 2.61 48.92 -22.18
N SER A 324 1.45 48.28 -22.43
CA SER A 324 0.88 48.13 -23.78
C SER A 324 0.46 49.48 -24.38
N LEU A 325 -0.08 50.39 -23.57
CA LEU A 325 -0.42 51.75 -23.99
C LEU A 325 0.84 52.55 -24.38
N ALA A 326 1.89 52.50 -23.56
CA ALA A 326 3.17 53.16 -23.86
C ALA A 326 3.79 52.64 -25.17
N GLN A 327 3.82 51.32 -25.36
CA GLN A 327 4.27 50.70 -26.63
C GLN A 327 3.42 51.17 -27.82
N LYS A 328 2.07 51.15 -27.69
CA LYS A 328 1.15 51.57 -28.76
C LYS A 328 1.27 53.06 -29.12
N LYS A 329 1.55 53.93 -28.14
CA LYS A 329 1.76 55.38 -28.34
C LYS A 329 3.23 55.76 -28.60
N ARG A 330 4.16 54.78 -28.62
CA ARG A 330 5.62 54.96 -28.76
C ARG A 330 6.26 55.86 -27.69
N TRP A 331 5.76 55.78 -26.46
CA TRP A 331 6.38 56.42 -25.29
C TRP A 331 7.53 55.57 -24.75
N GLU A 332 8.41 56.19 -23.96
CA GLU A 332 9.43 55.48 -23.19
C GLU A 332 8.79 54.48 -22.21
N THR A 333 9.46 53.35 -21.98
CA THR A 333 8.97 52.24 -21.17
C THR A 333 8.64 52.70 -19.74
N PRO A 334 7.42 52.44 -19.22
CA PRO A 334 7.02 52.80 -17.86
C PRO A 334 8.01 52.37 -16.78
N LEU A 335 8.60 53.35 -16.09
CA LEU A 335 9.58 53.11 -15.01
C LEU A 335 8.87 53.04 -13.67
N PHE A 336 8.87 51.85 -13.06
CA PHE A 336 8.27 51.58 -11.76
C PHE A 336 9.29 51.70 -10.62
N SER A 337 8.86 52.25 -9.49
CA SER A 337 9.62 52.27 -8.23
C SER A 337 8.65 52.27 -7.04
N GLU A 338 9.16 52.25 -5.80
CA GLU A 338 8.32 52.29 -4.61
C GLU A 338 8.95 53.07 -3.45
N ASP A 339 8.12 53.81 -2.70
CA ASP A 339 8.49 54.35 -1.40
C ASP A 339 8.20 53.29 -0.32
N ILE A 340 9.21 52.95 0.49
CA ILE A 340 9.03 52.06 1.64
C ILE A 340 8.39 52.85 2.79
N LYS A 341 7.33 52.30 3.39
CA LYS A 341 6.68 52.83 4.59
C LYS A 341 6.55 51.75 5.66
N ASN A 342 6.22 52.16 6.89
CA ASN A 342 5.95 51.23 7.97
C ASN A 342 4.85 50.25 7.54
N TYR A 343 5.18 48.95 7.53
CA TYR A 343 4.33 47.82 7.14
C TYR A 343 3.94 47.73 5.64
N GLY A 344 4.62 48.41 4.71
CA GLY A 344 4.43 48.14 3.28
C GLY A 344 5.10 49.09 2.29
N TYR A 345 4.63 49.03 1.04
CA TYR A 345 5.15 49.76 -0.11
C TYR A 345 4.07 50.67 -0.71
N VAL A 346 4.47 51.85 -1.18
CA VAL A 346 3.63 52.75 -1.99
C VAL A 346 4.25 52.85 -3.39
N GLY A 347 3.47 52.54 -4.42
CA GLY A 347 3.97 52.47 -5.79
C GLY A 347 4.20 53.85 -6.42
N LYS A 348 5.15 53.92 -7.35
CA LYS A 348 5.37 55.03 -8.28
C LYS A 348 5.52 54.49 -9.69
N VAL A 349 5.04 55.23 -10.69
CA VAL A 349 5.36 54.97 -12.09
C VAL A 349 5.59 56.28 -12.85
N ARG A 350 6.64 56.33 -13.67
CA ARG A 350 6.86 57.43 -14.62
C ARG A 350 6.54 56.97 -16.04
N VAL A 351 5.65 57.69 -16.72
CA VAL A 351 5.18 57.41 -18.10
C VAL A 351 5.03 58.73 -18.85
N ASN A 352 5.51 58.79 -20.09
CA ASN A 352 5.43 60.01 -20.94
C ASN A 352 5.97 61.28 -20.22
N GLY A 353 7.04 61.14 -19.44
CA GLY A 353 7.64 62.21 -18.64
C GLY A 353 6.94 62.53 -17.31
N VAL A 354 5.67 62.17 -17.13
CA VAL A 354 4.87 62.43 -15.91
C VAL A 354 5.09 61.31 -14.89
N GLU A 355 5.21 61.66 -13.60
CA GLU A 355 5.34 60.70 -12.49
C GLU A 355 4.06 60.65 -11.66
N TYR A 356 3.47 59.46 -11.59
CA TYR A 356 2.27 59.13 -10.82
C TYR A 356 2.67 58.34 -9.57
N LYS A 357 1.90 58.49 -8.50
CA LYS A 357 2.18 57.88 -7.19
C LYS A 357 0.90 57.29 -6.59
N GLY A 358 1.02 56.09 -6.02
CA GLY A 358 -0.06 55.43 -5.28
C GLY A 358 -0.38 56.13 -3.97
N GLU A 359 -1.59 55.93 -3.48
CA GLU A 359 -2.07 56.52 -2.22
C GLU A 359 -2.06 55.48 -1.09
N THR A 360 -2.30 54.20 -1.42
CA THR A 360 -2.41 53.12 -0.44
C THR A 360 -1.07 52.43 -0.18
N VAL A 361 -0.85 52.01 1.07
CA VAL A 361 0.29 51.18 1.48
C VAL A 361 -0.08 49.70 1.33
N TYR A 362 0.62 48.96 0.47
CA TYR A 362 0.38 47.53 0.26
C TYR A 362 1.48 46.65 0.86
N PRO A 363 1.15 45.43 1.35
CA PRO A 363 2.16 44.47 1.81
C PRO A 363 3.14 44.00 0.74
N SER A 364 2.75 44.06 -0.55
CA SER A 364 3.58 43.65 -1.68
C SER A 364 3.84 44.80 -2.66
N LYS A 365 5.03 44.79 -3.28
CA LYS A 365 5.38 45.69 -4.38
C LYS A 365 4.50 45.48 -5.62
N VAL A 366 3.95 44.28 -5.81
CA VAL A 366 3.14 43.94 -6.98
C VAL A 366 1.80 44.69 -6.94
N ASP A 367 1.13 44.66 -5.79
CA ASP A 367 -0.18 45.33 -5.61
C ASP A 367 -0.01 46.86 -5.64
N ALA A 368 1.04 47.38 -4.98
CA ALA A 368 1.43 48.78 -5.05
C ALA A 368 1.70 49.25 -6.50
N HIS A 369 2.32 48.40 -7.33
CA HIS A 369 2.51 48.71 -8.76
C HIS A 369 1.21 48.59 -9.59
N GLN A 370 0.24 47.76 -9.20
CA GLN A 370 -1.06 47.71 -9.89
C GLN A 370 -1.92 48.93 -9.56
N GLU A 371 -1.95 49.41 -8.31
CA GLU A 371 -2.66 50.64 -7.92
C GLU A 371 -2.13 51.84 -8.72
N VAL A 372 -0.82 52.09 -8.68
CA VAL A 372 -0.27 53.26 -9.39
C VAL A 372 -0.40 53.15 -10.91
N SER A 373 -0.43 51.92 -11.45
CA SER A 373 -0.72 51.71 -12.89
C SER A 373 -2.17 52.07 -13.24
N LYS A 374 -3.13 51.82 -12.33
CA LYS A 374 -4.53 52.23 -12.50
C LYS A 374 -4.65 53.75 -12.52
N ILE A 375 -4.05 54.43 -11.55
CA ILE A 375 -4.08 55.89 -11.43
C ILE A 375 -3.51 56.54 -12.70
N ALA A 376 -2.31 56.11 -13.12
CA ALA A 376 -1.68 56.60 -14.35
C ALA A 376 -2.55 56.35 -15.60
N LEU A 377 -3.20 55.18 -15.72
CA LEU A 377 -4.11 54.88 -16.85
C LEU A 377 -5.38 55.72 -16.85
N GLU A 378 -5.93 56.06 -15.69
CA GLU A 378 -7.14 56.87 -15.59
C GLU A 378 -6.85 58.34 -15.87
N GLU A 379 -5.71 58.88 -15.41
CA GLU A 379 -5.29 60.24 -15.76
C GLU A 379 -4.87 60.38 -17.24
N LEU A 380 -4.06 59.46 -17.77
CA LEU A 380 -3.65 59.48 -19.18
C LEU A 380 -4.84 59.34 -20.16
N LYS A 381 -5.88 58.59 -19.79
CA LYS A 381 -7.13 58.56 -20.57
C LYS A 381 -7.83 59.92 -20.58
N ASN A 382 -7.94 60.56 -19.42
CA ASN A 382 -8.57 61.87 -19.29
C ASN A 382 -7.80 62.98 -20.05
N GLU A 383 -6.47 62.85 -20.22
CA GLU A 383 -5.71 63.74 -21.12
C GLU A 383 -5.94 63.41 -22.60
N LEU A 384 -5.86 62.14 -22.98
CA LEU A 384 -6.09 61.71 -24.37
C LEU A 384 -7.49 62.05 -24.87
N GLU A 385 -8.52 61.88 -24.05
CA GLU A 385 -9.89 62.29 -24.40
C GLU A 385 -10.03 63.82 -24.53
N LYS A 386 -9.29 64.62 -23.76
CA LYS A 386 -9.27 66.10 -23.95
C LYS A 386 -8.62 66.49 -25.28
N GLN A 387 -7.63 65.73 -25.74
CA GLN A 387 -7.03 65.93 -27.07
C GLN A 387 -8.00 65.50 -28.18
N GLU A 388 -8.64 64.33 -28.06
CA GLU A 388 -9.52 63.77 -29.09
C GLU A 388 -10.88 64.50 -29.20
N ARG A 389 -11.41 65.08 -28.11
CA ARG A 389 -12.63 65.93 -28.12
C ARG A 389 -12.47 67.30 -28.82
N SER A 390 -11.32 67.58 -29.44
CA SER A 390 -11.09 68.80 -30.22
C SER A 390 -11.56 68.75 -31.68
N VAL A 391 -12.06 67.60 -32.17
CA VAL A 391 -12.46 67.39 -33.57
C VAL A 391 -13.90 66.88 -33.67
N ILE A 392 -14.69 67.46 -34.59
CA ILE A 392 -16.16 67.26 -34.69
C ILE A 392 -16.52 66.29 -35.85
N PRO A 393 -17.37 65.27 -35.63
CA PRO A 393 -18.01 64.49 -36.69
C PRO A 393 -19.51 64.82 -36.89
N HIS A 394 -20.05 64.47 -38.06
CA HIS A 394 -21.49 64.53 -38.40
C HIS A 394 -22.06 63.11 -38.63
N PRO A 395 -23.40 62.90 -38.55
CA PRO A 395 -23.98 61.58 -38.36
C PRO A 395 -24.31 60.79 -39.65
N ARG A 396 -24.22 59.46 -39.56
CA ARG A 396 -24.94 58.49 -40.41
C ARG A 396 -25.36 57.25 -39.58
N PRO A 397 -26.53 56.63 -39.82
CA PRO A 397 -26.96 55.46 -39.05
C PRO A 397 -26.27 54.15 -39.48
N MET A 398 -25.59 53.53 -38.51
CA MET A 398 -25.60 52.09 -38.21
C MET A 398 -25.76 51.09 -39.38
N LEU A 399 -24.61 50.62 -39.90
CA LEU A 399 -24.46 49.25 -40.40
C LEU A 399 -23.13 48.68 -39.89
N ASN A 400 -23.16 47.39 -39.51
CA ASN A 400 -22.05 46.56 -39.02
C ASN A 400 -21.42 46.97 -37.66
N LEU A 401 -21.57 46.09 -36.66
CA LEU A 401 -20.64 46.05 -35.53
C LEU A 401 -19.28 45.51 -36.01
N PRO A 402 -18.14 46.03 -35.49
CA PRO A 402 -16.86 45.33 -35.59
C PRO A 402 -16.89 44.02 -34.80
N SER A 403 -16.37 42.95 -35.38
CA SER A 403 -16.10 41.69 -34.69
C SER A 403 -14.77 41.80 -33.93
N ASP A 404 -14.83 41.88 -32.60
CA ASP A 404 -13.67 41.72 -31.73
C ASP A 404 -13.42 40.22 -31.52
N ASP A 405 -12.51 39.64 -32.31
CA ASP A 405 -12.16 38.23 -32.21
C ASP A 405 -11.49 37.92 -30.86
N LYS A 406 -12.09 36.99 -30.12
CA LYS A 406 -11.39 36.16 -29.13
C LYS A 406 -11.54 34.70 -29.54
N ASP A 407 -10.57 34.28 -30.33
CA ASP A 407 -10.51 32.96 -30.96
C ASP A 407 -10.42 31.85 -29.90
N GLY A 408 -11.57 31.27 -29.59
CA GLY A 408 -11.77 30.29 -28.52
C GLY A 408 -12.94 29.39 -28.87
N LYS A 409 -12.63 28.16 -29.29
CA LYS A 409 -13.59 27.17 -29.79
C LYS A 409 -14.67 26.86 -28.74
N ARG A 410 -15.91 27.31 -28.96
CA ARG A 410 -17.07 26.97 -28.12
C ARG A 410 -17.89 25.84 -28.73
N PHE A 411 -18.24 24.86 -27.92
CA PHE A 411 -19.06 23.72 -28.31
C PHE A 411 -20.45 23.82 -27.70
N SER A 412 -21.47 23.57 -28.51
CA SER A 412 -22.86 23.43 -28.07
C SER A 412 -23.35 22.02 -28.36
N SER A 413 -23.81 21.32 -27.32
CA SER A 413 -24.32 19.96 -27.39
C SER A 413 -25.82 19.93 -27.09
N GLU A 414 -26.54 19.11 -27.82
CA GLU A 414 -27.97 18.87 -27.69
C GLU A 414 -28.20 17.37 -27.49
N VAL A 415 -28.71 17.00 -26.31
CA VAL A 415 -29.11 15.61 -26.03
C VAL A 415 -30.59 15.44 -26.34
N THR A 416 -30.93 14.45 -27.16
CA THR A 416 -32.29 14.03 -27.47
C THR A 416 -32.62 12.74 -26.73
N CYS A 417 -33.75 12.74 -26.03
CA CYS A 417 -34.25 11.66 -25.18
C CYS A 417 -35.63 11.18 -25.64
N GLU A 418 -35.78 9.91 -26.03
CA GLU A 418 -37.09 9.33 -26.37
C GLU A 418 -37.80 8.84 -25.09
N LEU A 419 -38.90 9.48 -24.73
CA LEU A 419 -39.76 9.09 -23.61
C LEU A 419 -40.89 8.17 -24.11
N LYS A 420 -41.21 7.12 -23.36
CA LYS A 420 -42.26 6.17 -23.74
C LYS A 420 -42.96 5.61 -22.50
N GLY A 421 -44.23 5.99 -22.29
CA GLY A 421 -44.95 5.65 -21.06
C GLY A 421 -44.40 6.35 -19.82
N THR A 422 -43.81 7.54 -19.97
CA THR A 422 -43.29 8.32 -18.84
C THR A 422 -44.44 9.01 -18.11
N PHE A 423 -44.77 8.55 -16.90
CA PHE A 423 -45.85 9.11 -16.09
C PHE A 423 -45.37 10.21 -15.12
N VAL A 424 -46.14 11.29 -15.02
CA VAL A 424 -45.99 12.35 -14.00
C VAL A 424 -47.29 12.46 -13.21
N LYS A 425 -47.24 12.32 -11.88
CA LYS A 425 -48.40 12.33 -10.96
C LYS A 425 -48.39 13.61 -10.13
N SER A 426 -49.51 14.33 -10.10
CA SER A 426 -49.81 15.40 -9.12
C SER A 426 -51.24 15.27 -8.63
N SER A 427 -51.55 15.92 -7.51
CA SER A 427 -52.85 15.90 -6.85
C SER A 427 -53.37 17.31 -6.58
N GLY A 428 -54.70 17.46 -6.57
CA GLY A 428 -55.40 18.72 -6.28
C GLY A 428 -56.75 18.48 -5.59
N SER A 429 -57.34 19.55 -5.07
CA SER A 429 -58.70 19.57 -4.50
C SER A 429 -59.77 19.46 -5.58
N THR A 430 -59.45 19.86 -6.81
CA THR A 430 -60.28 19.68 -8.00
C THR A 430 -59.51 18.94 -9.10
N GLU A 431 -60.26 18.37 -10.06
CA GLU A 431 -59.68 17.64 -11.19
C GLU A 431 -58.80 18.55 -12.06
N GLU A 432 -59.28 19.76 -12.37
CA GLU A 432 -58.54 20.74 -13.15
C GLU A 432 -57.29 21.24 -12.42
N GLU A 433 -57.35 21.46 -11.09
CA GLU A 433 -56.16 21.79 -10.29
C GLU A 433 -55.11 20.67 -10.33
N ALA A 434 -55.53 19.41 -10.27
CA ALA A 434 -54.64 18.26 -10.38
C ALA A 434 -53.99 18.16 -11.77
N ILE A 435 -54.78 18.37 -12.83
CA ILE A 435 -54.33 18.41 -14.24
C ILE A 435 -53.32 19.53 -14.45
N GLN A 436 -53.69 20.77 -14.13
CA GLN A 436 -52.85 21.96 -14.31
C GLN A 436 -51.57 21.89 -13.46
N SER A 437 -51.63 21.33 -12.25
CA SER A 437 -50.43 21.09 -11.43
C SER A 437 -49.47 20.08 -12.06
N SER A 438 -49.98 18.99 -12.65
CA SER A 438 -49.15 18.05 -13.40
C SER A 438 -48.55 18.67 -14.66
N TYR A 439 -49.31 19.48 -15.41
CA TYR A 439 -48.77 20.20 -16.57
C TYR A 439 -47.71 21.23 -16.16
N ARG A 440 -47.92 21.96 -15.06
CA ARG A 440 -46.93 22.90 -14.52
C ARG A 440 -45.64 22.18 -14.13
N ARG A 441 -45.72 21.00 -13.51
CA ARG A 441 -44.54 20.17 -13.17
C ARG A 441 -43.74 19.77 -14.41
N ILE A 442 -44.40 19.35 -15.49
CA ILE A 442 -43.75 19.04 -16.78
C ILE A 442 -43.16 20.29 -17.41
N GLY A 443 -43.92 21.39 -17.51
CA GLY A 443 -43.47 22.62 -18.16
C GLY A 443 -42.26 23.25 -17.47
N LEU A 444 -42.19 23.20 -16.14
CA LEU A 444 -41.01 23.62 -15.38
C LEU A 444 -39.81 22.69 -15.62
N ALA A 445 -40.03 21.37 -15.63
CA ALA A 445 -38.95 20.39 -15.84
C ALA A 445 -38.37 20.41 -17.28
N LEU A 446 -39.19 20.72 -18.29
CA LEU A 446 -38.78 20.82 -19.69
C LEU A 446 -38.38 22.24 -20.13
N GLY A 447 -38.53 23.24 -19.26
CA GLY A 447 -38.20 24.64 -19.56
C GLY A 447 -39.23 25.38 -20.43
N PHE A 448 -40.43 24.82 -20.61
CA PHE A 448 -41.56 25.48 -21.28
C PHE A 448 -42.26 26.52 -20.38
N LEU A 449 -42.03 26.48 -19.07
CA LEU A 449 -42.58 27.42 -18.09
C LEU A 449 -41.47 28.02 -17.22
N ASN A 450 -41.63 29.28 -16.86
CA ASN A 450 -40.88 29.95 -15.79
C ASN A 450 -41.49 29.56 -14.42
N PRO A 451 -40.73 29.46 -13.32
CA PRO A 451 -41.26 29.26 -11.95
C PRO A 451 -42.46 30.17 -11.60
N ASN A 452 -42.47 31.41 -12.07
CA ASN A 452 -43.51 32.40 -11.80
C ASN A 452 -44.74 32.30 -12.74
N SER A 453 -44.82 31.29 -13.60
CA SER A 453 -45.95 31.10 -14.52
C SER A 453 -47.22 30.67 -13.78
N ASP A 454 -48.35 31.27 -14.16
CA ASP A 454 -49.68 30.94 -13.65
C ASP A 454 -50.00 29.45 -13.85
N VAL A 455 -50.53 28.81 -12.81
CA VAL A 455 -50.91 27.39 -12.83
C VAL A 455 -52.02 27.14 -13.83
N SER A 456 -53.00 28.05 -13.94
CA SER A 456 -54.21 27.89 -14.77
C SER A 456 -53.95 27.84 -16.28
N GLN A 457 -52.78 28.30 -16.73
CA GLN A 457 -52.40 28.32 -18.14
C GLN A 457 -51.36 27.25 -18.52
N ALA A 458 -50.89 26.47 -17.54
CA ALA A 458 -49.77 25.55 -17.72
C ALA A 458 -50.05 24.47 -18.78
N LYS A 459 -51.26 23.91 -18.81
CA LYS A 459 -51.69 22.93 -19.82
C LYS A 459 -51.60 23.48 -21.24
N ASN A 460 -52.15 24.68 -21.46
CA ASN A 460 -52.18 25.31 -22.78
C ASN A 460 -50.76 25.61 -23.26
N ILE A 461 -49.93 26.27 -22.45
CA ILE A 461 -48.56 26.66 -22.84
C ILE A 461 -47.71 25.42 -23.16
N VAL A 462 -47.82 24.35 -22.38
CA VAL A 462 -47.09 23.09 -22.64
C VAL A 462 -47.60 22.42 -23.94
N GLN A 463 -48.91 22.33 -24.16
CA GLN A 463 -49.49 21.74 -25.38
C GLN A 463 -49.24 22.58 -26.65
N GLU A 464 -49.12 23.90 -26.55
CA GLU A 464 -48.76 24.76 -27.68
C GLU A 464 -47.27 24.70 -28.00
N THR A 465 -46.41 24.51 -26.99
CA THR A 465 -44.94 24.46 -27.15
C THR A 465 -44.45 23.09 -27.60
N SER A 466 -45.16 21.99 -27.30
CA SER A 466 -44.75 20.61 -27.64
C SER A 466 -45.06 20.16 -29.08
N ARG A 467 -45.38 21.09 -29.99
CA ARG A 467 -46.12 20.90 -31.26
C ARG A 467 -45.43 20.13 -32.42
N SER A 468 -44.48 19.24 -32.15
CA SER A 468 -43.93 18.33 -33.18
C SER A 468 -43.68 16.90 -32.67
N ASP A 469 -42.96 16.75 -31.57
CA ASP A 469 -42.33 15.46 -31.22
C ASP A 469 -42.79 14.83 -29.89
N LEU A 470 -43.64 15.48 -29.09
CA LEU A 470 -44.00 15.02 -27.74
C LEU A 470 -45.51 14.99 -27.51
N VAL A 471 -46.08 13.78 -27.44
CA VAL A 471 -47.50 13.52 -27.16
C VAL A 471 -47.72 13.34 -25.66
N ILE A 472 -48.69 14.08 -25.12
CA ILE A 472 -49.10 14.00 -23.70
C ILE A 472 -50.56 13.55 -23.65
N SER A 473 -50.83 12.48 -22.90
CA SER A 473 -52.19 11.99 -22.64
C SER A 473 -52.53 12.01 -21.15
N GLU A 474 -53.72 12.48 -20.81
CA GLU A 474 -54.23 12.66 -19.44
C GLU A 474 -54.98 11.41 -18.94
N ASP A 475 -54.74 11.04 -17.68
CA ASP A 475 -55.48 10.01 -16.92
C ASP A 475 -55.80 10.57 -15.52
N SER A 476 -57.05 10.95 -15.27
CA SER A 476 -57.53 11.51 -14.00
C SER A 476 -58.30 10.48 -13.18
N THR A 477 -57.93 10.35 -11.90
CA THR A 477 -58.55 9.41 -10.96
C THR A 477 -58.82 10.08 -9.62
N LYS A 478 -60.03 9.95 -9.09
CA LYS A 478 -60.43 10.46 -7.77
C LYS A 478 -60.28 9.38 -6.70
N GLU A 479 -59.56 9.68 -5.62
CA GLU A 479 -59.37 8.80 -4.46
C GLU A 479 -59.78 9.60 -3.21
N GLY A 480 -60.97 9.33 -2.67
CA GLY A 480 -61.57 10.15 -1.60
C GLY A 480 -61.88 11.57 -2.09
N ASP A 481 -61.54 12.57 -1.28
CA ASP A 481 -61.71 13.99 -1.64
C ASP A 481 -60.56 14.56 -2.48
N VAL A 482 -59.58 13.74 -2.87
CA VAL A 482 -58.40 14.17 -3.63
C VAL A 482 -58.48 13.69 -5.07
N TYR A 483 -58.30 14.61 -6.01
CA TYR A 483 -58.11 14.29 -7.42
C TYR A 483 -56.64 14.07 -7.71
N THR A 484 -56.32 13.03 -8.47
CA THR A 484 -54.98 12.77 -9.03
C THR A 484 -55.05 12.90 -10.55
N CYS A 485 -54.11 13.63 -11.16
CA CYS A 485 -53.85 13.55 -12.60
C CYS A 485 -52.50 12.87 -12.85
N LYS A 486 -52.52 11.83 -13.69
CA LYS A 486 -51.34 11.17 -14.27
C LYS A 486 -51.20 11.62 -15.72
N LEU A 487 -50.12 12.32 -16.05
CA LEU A 487 -49.78 12.67 -17.43
C LEU A 487 -48.81 11.63 -17.99
N LYS A 488 -49.17 10.99 -19.10
CA LYS A 488 -48.33 10.02 -19.81
C LYS A 488 -47.70 10.67 -21.04
N LEU A 489 -46.38 10.87 -20.97
CA LEU A 489 -45.53 11.39 -22.03
C LEU A 489 -45.06 10.26 -22.97
N ASN A 490 -45.13 10.50 -24.27
CA ASN A 490 -44.58 9.63 -25.32
C ASN A 490 -44.01 10.51 -26.44
N GLY A 491 -42.73 10.37 -26.78
CA GLY A 491 -42.06 11.19 -27.80
C GLY A 491 -40.72 11.76 -27.34
N ASN A 492 -40.10 12.60 -28.17
CA ASN A 492 -38.75 13.13 -27.94
C ASN A 492 -38.75 14.43 -27.13
N CYS A 493 -37.77 14.58 -26.24
CA CYS A 493 -37.43 15.87 -25.61
C CYS A 493 -35.93 16.17 -25.75
N GLN A 494 -35.59 17.46 -25.85
CA GLN A 494 -34.24 17.93 -26.19
C GLN A 494 -33.70 18.91 -25.14
N PHE A 495 -32.41 18.78 -24.79
CA PHE A 495 -31.77 19.62 -23.78
C PHE A 495 -30.38 20.11 -24.24
N LYS A 496 -30.14 21.43 -24.14
CA LYS A 496 -28.92 22.09 -24.66
C LYS A 496 -27.91 22.42 -23.56
N GLY A 497 -26.69 21.93 -23.71
CA GLY A 497 -25.52 22.24 -22.89
C GLY A 497 -24.42 22.93 -23.71
N GLN A 498 -23.64 23.79 -23.08
CA GLN A 498 -22.48 24.45 -23.69
C GLN A 498 -21.21 24.14 -22.89
N GLY A 499 -20.06 24.24 -23.53
CA GLY A 499 -18.76 24.07 -22.89
C GLY A 499 -17.60 24.46 -23.81
N ASP A 500 -16.42 24.64 -23.22
CA ASP A 500 -15.18 24.97 -23.93
C ASP A 500 -14.57 23.74 -24.66
N ASP A 501 -15.09 22.54 -24.39
CA ASP A 501 -14.85 21.33 -25.17
C ASP A 501 -16.13 20.50 -25.36
N LYS A 502 -16.10 19.59 -26.35
CA LYS A 502 -17.23 18.70 -26.70
C LYS A 502 -17.72 17.83 -25.54
N LYS A 503 -16.82 17.25 -24.72
CA LYS A 503 -17.18 16.40 -23.57
C LYS A 503 -17.88 17.22 -22.49
N GLN A 504 -17.41 18.45 -22.23
CA GLN A 504 -18.02 19.35 -21.27
C GLN A 504 -19.40 19.85 -21.75
N ALA A 505 -19.55 20.16 -23.04
CA ALA A 505 -20.86 20.48 -23.62
C ALA A 505 -21.84 19.29 -23.51
N GLU A 506 -21.44 18.08 -23.88
CA GLU A 506 -22.24 16.85 -23.75
C GLU A 506 -22.60 16.54 -22.29
N LYS A 507 -21.65 16.69 -21.34
CA LYS A 507 -21.89 16.53 -19.89
C LYS A 507 -22.95 17.51 -19.39
N ASN A 508 -22.88 18.77 -19.82
CA ASN A 508 -23.82 19.81 -19.42
C ASN A 508 -25.21 19.60 -20.03
N ALA A 509 -25.30 19.06 -21.25
CA ALA A 509 -26.57 18.63 -21.86
C ALA A 509 -27.18 17.46 -21.06
N ALA A 510 -26.36 16.43 -20.77
CA ALA A 510 -26.76 15.26 -19.99
C ALA A 510 -27.25 15.62 -18.57
N LYS A 511 -26.57 16.56 -17.89
CA LYS A 511 -26.96 17.06 -16.56
C LYS A 511 -28.36 17.66 -16.57
N LYS A 512 -28.68 18.52 -17.54
CA LYS A 512 -30.02 19.13 -17.69
C LYS A 512 -31.09 18.07 -17.93
N ALA A 513 -30.85 17.15 -18.87
CA ALA A 513 -31.78 16.05 -19.16
C ALA A 513 -32.03 15.15 -17.93
N PHE A 514 -30.99 14.83 -17.15
CA PHE A 514 -31.11 14.01 -15.95
C PHE A 514 -31.93 14.72 -14.87
N MET A 515 -31.66 16.01 -14.62
CA MET A 515 -32.39 16.79 -13.62
C MET A 515 -33.87 17.00 -13.99
N ALA A 516 -34.17 17.18 -15.28
CA ALA A 516 -35.55 17.20 -15.77
C ALA A 516 -36.30 15.90 -15.46
N LEU A 517 -35.65 14.74 -15.63
CA LEU A 517 -36.22 13.43 -15.34
C LEU A 517 -36.40 13.16 -13.83
N VAL A 518 -35.50 13.67 -12.98
CA VAL A 518 -35.70 13.68 -11.51
C VAL A 518 -36.93 14.51 -11.15
N ALA A 519 -37.08 15.73 -11.68
CA ALA A 519 -38.23 16.60 -11.42
C ALA A 519 -39.57 16.03 -11.93
N MET A 520 -39.54 15.24 -13.00
CA MET A 520 -40.66 14.44 -13.51
C MET A 520 -40.91 13.13 -12.72
N ASN A 521 -40.31 12.97 -11.53
CA ASN A 521 -40.46 11.82 -10.62
C ASN A 521 -40.10 10.46 -11.25
N GLN A 522 -39.23 10.43 -12.25
CA GLN A 522 -38.84 9.17 -12.91
C GLN A 522 -37.72 8.41 -12.19
N VAL A 523 -36.98 9.11 -11.31
CA VAL A 523 -35.82 8.66 -10.55
C VAL A 523 -36.07 8.95 -9.06
N GLN A 524 -35.71 8.03 -8.16
CA GLN A 524 -35.75 8.27 -6.71
C GLN A 524 -34.56 9.14 -6.28
N GLU A 525 -34.78 10.11 -5.39
CA GLU A 525 -33.76 11.08 -4.94
C GLU A 525 -32.62 10.43 -4.15
N GLU A 526 -32.86 9.25 -3.56
CA GLU A 526 -31.96 8.46 -2.69
C GLU A 526 -30.62 8.01 -3.34
N GLN A 527 -30.33 8.41 -4.59
CA GLN A 527 -29.07 8.11 -5.32
C GLN A 527 -28.24 9.35 -5.70
N LEU A 528 -28.46 10.48 -5.02
CA LEU A 528 -27.74 11.74 -5.24
C LEU A 528 -27.07 12.27 -3.96
N ASP A 529 -25.82 11.86 -3.75
CA ASP A 529 -24.86 12.73 -3.06
C ASP A 529 -24.50 13.89 -4.01
N LEU A 530 -24.72 15.12 -3.55
CA LEU A 530 -24.60 16.36 -4.33
C LEU A 530 -23.31 17.15 -4.04
N THR A 531 -22.38 16.58 -3.27
CA THR A 531 -21.25 17.33 -2.69
C THR A 531 -20.06 17.62 -3.62
N GLU A 532 -19.91 16.96 -4.78
CA GLU A 532 -18.86 17.25 -5.78
C GLU A 532 -19.37 17.22 -7.24
N ASP A 533 -20.00 18.32 -7.67
CA ASP A 533 -20.60 18.50 -9.00
C ASP A 533 -19.59 18.34 -10.18
N SER A 534 -18.31 18.65 -9.93
CA SER A 534 -17.25 18.60 -10.95
C SER A 534 -16.91 17.18 -11.43
N LYS A 535 -17.08 16.15 -10.60
CA LYS A 535 -16.66 14.76 -10.91
C LYS A 535 -17.80 13.83 -11.38
N LEU A 536 -19.06 14.25 -11.26
CA LEU A 536 -20.22 13.41 -11.58
C LEU A 536 -20.35 13.13 -13.09
N ASP A 537 -20.39 11.85 -13.46
CA ASP A 537 -20.71 11.39 -14.83
C ASP A 537 -22.23 11.38 -15.07
N TYR A 538 -22.75 12.55 -15.44
CA TYR A 538 -24.15 12.69 -15.83
C TYR A 538 -24.50 11.95 -17.14
N LYS A 539 -23.53 11.70 -18.02
CA LYS A 539 -23.76 10.99 -19.30
C LYS A 539 -24.00 9.50 -19.04
N GLY A 540 -23.14 8.87 -18.23
CA GLY A 540 -23.30 7.49 -17.78
C GLY A 540 -24.53 7.30 -16.86
N LYS A 541 -24.83 8.24 -15.96
CA LYS A 541 -26.07 8.19 -15.14
C LYS A 541 -27.32 8.24 -16.03
N LEU A 542 -27.38 9.13 -17.03
CA LEU A 542 -28.51 9.22 -17.96
C LEU A 542 -28.65 7.95 -18.81
N GLN A 543 -27.57 7.45 -19.42
CA GLN A 543 -27.60 6.21 -20.21
C GLN A 543 -28.05 5.00 -19.38
N SER A 544 -27.54 4.86 -18.15
CA SER A 544 -27.93 3.79 -17.22
C SER A 544 -29.43 3.85 -16.87
N PHE A 545 -29.99 5.05 -16.73
CA PHE A 545 -31.41 5.25 -16.47
C PHE A 545 -32.30 4.77 -17.65
N PHE A 546 -32.00 5.23 -18.88
CA PHE A 546 -32.76 4.81 -20.07
C PHE A 546 -32.66 3.28 -20.29
N GLN A 547 -31.46 2.71 -20.14
CA GLN A 547 -31.24 1.27 -20.23
C GLN A 547 -32.03 0.49 -19.18
N LYS A 548 -32.05 0.94 -17.90
CA LYS A 548 -32.85 0.32 -16.83
C LYS A 548 -34.36 0.39 -17.09
N LYS A 549 -34.83 1.43 -17.78
CA LYS A 549 -36.24 1.62 -18.18
C LYS A 549 -36.61 0.96 -19.52
N LYS A 550 -35.65 0.31 -20.22
CA LYS A 550 -35.79 -0.22 -21.58
C LYS A 550 -36.23 0.84 -22.62
N LEU A 551 -35.78 2.08 -22.43
CA LEU A 551 -35.97 3.17 -23.39
C LEU A 551 -34.77 3.26 -24.36
N PRO A 552 -34.95 3.79 -25.58
CA PRO A 552 -33.85 4.07 -26.50
C PRO A 552 -32.78 4.99 -25.89
N LEU A 553 -31.50 4.74 -26.20
CA LEU A 553 -30.41 5.47 -25.57
C LEU A 553 -30.36 6.94 -26.04
N PRO A 554 -30.12 7.92 -25.14
CA PRO A 554 -30.06 9.33 -25.52
C PRO A 554 -28.97 9.62 -26.56
N SER A 555 -29.36 10.32 -27.63
CA SER A 555 -28.47 10.75 -28.73
C SER A 555 -27.92 12.14 -28.46
N TYR A 556 -26.70 12.43 -28.93
CA TYR A 556 -26.00 13.70 -28.69
C TYR A 556 -25.52 14.31 -30.02
N ASP A 557 -26.10 15.43 -30.43
CA ASP A 557 -25.59 16.26 -31.52
C ASP A 557 -24.71 17.37 -30.91
N THR A 558 -23.47 17.54 -31.37
CA THR A 558 -22.55 18.55 -30.80
C THR A 558 -21.82 19.31 -31.89
N LYS A 559 -22.04 20.62 -31.92
CA LYS A 559 -21.58 21.54 -32.98
C LYS A 559 -20.53 22.51 -32.44
N GLU A 560 -19.53 22.76 -33.27
CA GLU A 560 -18.46 23.73 -33.02
C GLU A 560 -18.83 25.09 -33.62
N SER A 561 -18.58 26.18 -32.89
CA SER A 561 -19.15 27.49 -33.19
C SER A 561 -18.32 28.34 -34.18
N GLY A 562 -17.98 27.79 -35.35
CA GLY A 562 -17.38 28.53 -36.47
C GLY A 562 -16.43 27.70 -37.38
N SER A 563 -16.38 27.88 -38.71
CA SER A 563 -17.29 28.65 -39.58
C SER A 563 -17.31 28.17 -41.05
N ARG A 564 -18.51 28.25 -41.68
CA ARG A 564 -18.85 28.40 -43.13
C ARG A 564 -17.97 27.80 -44.25
N ALA A 565 -18.59 26.92 -45.07
CA ALA A 565 -18.68 27.02 -46.54
C ALA A 565 -19.70 25.98 -47.09
N ALA A 566 -19.97 25.95 -48.41
CA ALA A 566 -20.93 25.02 -49.03
C ALA A 566 -20.52 24.55 -50.44
N GLY A 567 -20.89 23.31 -50.79
CA GLY A 567 -21.24 22.91 -52.17
C GLY A 567 -20.28 22.00 -52.96
N ILE A 568 -20.89 21.03 -53.65
CA ILE A 568 -20.41 20.33 -54.86
C ILE A 568 -19.34 19.23 -54.60
N SER A 569 -19.02 18.43 -55.62
CA SER A 569 -18.94 16.96 -55.57
C SER A 569 -17.67 16.32 -56.20
N THR A 570 -17.75 15.00 -56.43
CA THR A 570 -16.95 14.12 -57.32
C THR A 570 -15.54 13.65 -56.90
N GLU A 571 -15.49 12.36 -56.57
CA GLU A 571 -14.60 11.30 -57.12
C GLU A 571 -13.07 11.19 -56.79
N ASN A 572 -12.73 9.95 -56.41
CA ASN A 572 -11.51 9.15 -56.69
C ASN A 572 -10.15 9.43 -56.04
N GLU A 573 -9.81 8.51 -55.12
CA GLU A 573 -8.56 7.75 -54.99
C GLU A 573 -7.20 8.40 -54.60
N THR A 574 -6.64 7.83 -53.53
CA THR A 574 -5.20 7.77 -53.15
C THR A 574 -4.45 9.08 -52.86
N ASN A 575 -4.19 9.35 -51.57
CA ASN A 575 -2.88 9.10 -50.94
C ASN A 575 -2.85 9.45 -49.42
N LEU A 576 -1.81 8.97 -48.73
CA LEU A 576 -1.42 9.29 -47.33
C LEU A 576 -0.51 10.56 -47.28
N PRO A 577 -0.06 11.10 -46.11
CA PRO A 577 -0.35 10.81 -44.68
C PRO A 577 -0.60 12.06 -43.77
N ASN A 578 -0.50 11.86 -42.44
CA ASN A 578 -0.08 12.79 -41.36
C ASN A 578 -1.09 13.66 -40.57
N HIS A 579 -1.44 13.13 -39.39
CA HIS A 579 -1.32 13.74 -38.05
C HIS A 579 -1.74 15.20 -37.75
N SER A 580 -2.72 15.32 -36.83
CA SER A 580 -2.77 16.30 -35.75
C SER A 580 -3.22 15.59 -34.44
N ALA A 581 -2.82 16.06 -33.25
CA ALA A 581 -2.75 15.22 -32.05
C ALA A 581 -3.69 15.59 -30.86
N GLU A 582 -3.60 14.77 -29.81
CA GLU A 582 -3.98 14.99 -28.40
C GLU A 582 -5.46 14.98 -27.94
N ASN A 583 -5.95 13.78 -27.56
CA ASN A 583 -6.80 13.61 -26.35
C ASN A 583 -6.82 12.16 -25.82
N ILE A 584 -5.73 11.67 -25.22
CA ILE A 584 -5.56 10.23 -24.91
C ILE A 584 -6.18 9.83 -23.56
N GLY A 585 -7.43 9.35 -23.61
CA GLY A 585 -8.01 8.47 -22.58
C GLY A 585 -7.66 7.00 -22.84
N LYS A 586 -7.43 6.20 -21.80
CA LYS A 586 -6.98 4.79 -21.95
C LYS A 586 -8.08 3.91 -22.55
N SER A 587 -7.78 3.26 -23.68
CA SER A 587 -8.63 2.25 -24.32
C SER A 587 -8.26 0.82 -23.92
N PHE A 588 -9.23 -0.09 -23.93
CA PHE A 588 -9.04 -1.50 -23.60
C PHE A 588 -9.64 -2.36 -24.71
N ILE A 589 -8.84 -3.23 -25.32
CA ILE A 589 -9.33 -4.41 -26.04
C ILE A 589 -9.26 -5.59 -25.07
N ALA A 590 -9.95 -6.69 -25.37
CA ALA A 590 -9.75 -7.95 -24.68
C ALA A 590 -9.81 -9.12 -25.66
N SER A 591 -9.27 -10.25 -25.21
CA SER A 591 -9.51 -11.55 -25.81
C SER A 591 -10.25 -12.48 -24.84
N VAL A 592 -10.89 -13.49 -25.40
CA VAL A 592 -11.43 -14.64 -24.69
C VAL A 592 -10.85 -15.91 -25.31
N THR A 593 -10.18 -16.72 -24.50
CA THR A 593 -9.64 -18.03 -24.89
C THR A 593 -10.57 -19.11 -24.37
N VAL A 594 -11.07 -19.94 -25.28
CA VAL A 594 -11.92 -21.09 -24.98
C VAL A 594 -11.23 -22.38 -25.39
N ARG A 595 -11.49 -23.47 -24.66
CA ARG A 595 -11.10 -24.82 -25.05
C ARG A 595 -12.35 -25.67 -25.19
N MET A 596 -12.47 -26.30 -26.36
CA MET A 596 -13.57 -27.18 -26.73
C MET A 596 -13.02 -28.58 -26.90
N ARG A 597 -13.71 -29.57 -26.33
CA ARG A 597 -13.39 -30.99 -26.44
C ARG A 597 -14.53 -31.73 -27.12
N ASP A 598 -14.20 -32.41 -28.19
CA ASP A 598 -15.05 -33.34 -28.95
C ASP A 598 -16.43 -32.77 -29.35
N VAL A 599 -16.45 -31.47 -29.67
CA VAL A 599 -17.61 -30.70 -30.17
C VAL A 599 -17.81 -30.92 -31.68
N ARG A 600 -18.99 -30.58 -32.20
CA ARG A 600 -19.41 -30.92 -33.57
C ARG A 600 -19.81 -29.69 -34.39
N ILE A 601 -19.44 -29.70 -35.67
CA ILE A 601 -20.04 -28.85 -36.71
C ILE A 601 -20.65 -29.78 -37.76
N SER A 602 -21.88 -29.49 -38.18
CA SER A 602 -22.54 -30.16 -39.31
C SER A 602 -22.81 -29.20 -40.46
N THR A 603 -22.77 -29.70 -41.69
CA THR A 603 -23.50 -29.05 -42.78
C THR A 603 -24.99 -29.22 -42.62
N ASP A 604 -25.74 -28.37 -43.31
CA ASP A 604 -27.17 -28.47 -43.47
C ASP A 604 -27.50 -29.61 -44.45
N ASN A 605 -28.66 -30.27 -44.29
CA ASN A 605 -29.03 -31.48 -45.04
C ASN A 605 -29.50 -31.14 -46.46
N SER A 606 -28.58 -30.67 -47.31
CA SER A 606 -28.88 -30.16 -48.66
C SER A 606 -27.89 -30.59 -49.74
N PHE A 607 -26.81 -31.29 -49.40
CA PHE A 607 -25.77 -31.70 -50.36
C PHE A 607 -25.99 -33.12 -50.86
N THR A 608 -25.54 -33.41 -52.08
CA THR A 608 -25.60 -34.75 -52.71
C THR A 608 -24.21 -35.30 -53.04
N ILE A 609 -23.14 -34.55 -52.74
CA ILE A 609 -21.74 -34.85 -53.06
C ILE A 609 -20.89 -34.67 -51.80
N GLU A 610 -20.02 -35.64 -51.49
CA GLU A 610 -19.21 -35.64 -50.25
C GLU A 610 -18.24 -34.45 -50.16
N GLU A 611 -17.51 -34.13 -51.23
CA GLU A 611 -16.55 -33.03 -51.20
C GLU A 611 -17.21 -31.64 -51.05
N GLU A 612 -18.45 -31.45 -51.53
CA GLU A 612 -19.19 -30.20 -51.33
C GLU A 612 -19.62 -30.04 -49.86
N ALA A 613 -20.14 -31.11 -49.25
CA ALA A 613 -20.47 -31.13 -47.83
C ALA A 613 -19.21 -30.96 -46.97
N LYS A 614 -18.11 -31.64 -47.32
CA LYS A 614 -16.82 -31.54 -46.63
C LYS A 614 -16.26 -30.11 -46.69
N GLN A 615 -16.18 -29.51 -47.88
CA GLN A 615 -15.71 -28.12 -48.04
C GLN A 615 -16.62 -27.12 -47.29
N SER A 616 -17.94 -27.34 -47.29
CA SER A 616 -18.90 -26.54 -46.50
C SER A 616 -18.63 -26.66 -44.99
N ALA A 617 -18.43 -27.87 -44.46
CA ALA A 617 -18.08 -28.08 -43.05
C ALA A 617 -16.72 -27.47 -42.68
N PHE A 618 -15.70 -27.64 -43.52
CA PHE A 618 -14.38 -27.04 -43.32
C PHE A 618 -14.41 -25.50 -43.42
N THR A 619 -15.30 -24.93 -44.23
CA THR A 619 -15.53 -23.46 -44.28
C THR A 619 -16.18 -22.97 -42.98
N LYS A 620 -17.22 -23.67 -42.48
CA LYS A 620 -17.83 -23.38 -41.16
C LYS A 620 -16.79 -23.45 -40.05
N LEU A 621 -15.93 -24.47 -40.03
CA LEU A 621 -14.85 -24.61 -39.02
C LEU A 621 -13.72 -23.58 -39.20
N GLY A 622 -13.30 -23.27 -40.43
CA GLY A 622 -12.31 -22.23 -40.71
C GLY A 622 -12.73 -20.88 -40.14
N PHE A 623 -14.00 -20.51 -40.32
CA PHE A 623 -14.60 -19.32 -39.71
C PHE A 623 -14.52 -19.34 -38.18
N VAL A 624 -14.80 -20.47 -37.52
CA VAL A 624 -14.64 -20.63 -36.05
C VAL A 624 -13.19 -20.42 -35.60
N LEU A 625 -12.20 -20.82 -36.41
CA LEU A 625 -10.77 -20.72 -36.08
C LEU A 625 -10.13 -19.37 -36.44
N GLY A 626 -10.89 -18.44 -37.03
CA GLY A 626 -10.45 -17.09 -37.35
C GLY A 626 -10.12 -16.82 -38.82
N ALA A 627 -10.34 -17.78 -39.73
CA ALA A 627 -10.28 -17.51 -41.17
C ALA A 627 -11.33 -16.46 -41.58
N ASN A 628 -11.10 -15.84 -42.74
CA ASN A 628 -12.09 -14.98 -43.37
C ASN A 628 -13.11 -15.80 -44.16
N GLU A 629 -14.33 -15.28 -44.30
CA GLU A 629 -15.51 -15.98 -44.85
C GLU A 629 -15.39 -16.33 -46.37
N SER A 630 -14.24 -16.06 -47.00
CA SER A 630 -13.98 -16.22 -48.44
C SER A 630 -12.67 -16.97 -48.77
N GLU A 631 -12.10 -17.75 -47.85
CA GLU A 631 -10.89 -18.53 -48.14
C GLU A 631 -11.22 -19.81 -48.94
N GLU A 632 -10.90 -19.82 -50.24
CA GLU A 632 -11.09 -20.97 -51.15
C GLU A 632 -10.40 -22.28 -50.66
N ASN A 633 -9.45 -22.18 -49.74
CA ASN A 633 -8.66 -23.29 -49.20
C ASN A 633 -8.88 -23.54 -47.69
N ALA A 634 -10.10 -23.30 -47.19
CA ALA A 634 -10.45 -23.45 -45.77
C ALA A 634 -10.02 -24.79 -45.14
N GLU A 635 -10.16 -25.93 -45.85
CA GLU A 635 -9.68 -27.22 -45.36
C GLU A 635 -8.17 -27.21 -45.06
N ARG A 636 -7.35 -26.61 -45.93
CA ARG A 636 -5.90 -26.50 -45.74
C ARG A 636 -5.55 -25.60 -44.55
N PHE A 637 -6.27 -24.50 -44.36
CA PHE A 637 -6.10 -23.63 -43.19
C PHE A 637 -6.38 -24.41 -41.89
N VAL A 638 -7.49 -25.15 -41.83
CA VAL A 638 -7.85 -25.99 -40.68
C VAL A 638 -6.79 -27.06 -40.44
N GLN A 639 -6.36 -27.80 -41.47
CA GLN A 639 -5.33 -28.82 -41.34
C GLN A 639 -4.00 -28.25 -40.80
N GLU A 640 -3.55 -27.08 -41.29
CA GLU A 640 -2.34 -26.42 -40.79
C GLU A 640 -2.51 -25.90 -39.35
N TYR A 641 -3.69 -25.39 -38.98
CA TYR A 641 -4.01 -24.98 -37.62
C TYR A 641 -3.95 -26.15 -36.63
N PHE A 642 -4.49 -27.31 -37.02
CA PHE A 642 -4.44 -28.51 -36.20
C PHE A 642 -3.04 -29.12 -36.15
N SER A 643 -2.23 -29.05 -37.22
CA SER A 643 -0.84 -29.56 -37.18
C SER A 643 0.09 -28.82 -36.22
N LYS A 644 -0.25 -27.57 -35.83
CA LYS A 644 0.57 -26.72 -34.95
C LYS A 644 0.50 -27.09 -33.47
N SER A 645 -0.45 -27.92 -33.03
CA SER A 645 -0.57 -28.37 -31.63
C SER A 645 -0.92 -29.85 -31.53
N LYS A 646 -0.18 -30.58 -30.69
CA LYS A 646 -0.46 -32.00 -30.39
C LYS A 646 -1.76 -32.23 -29.59
N GLU A 647 -2.35 -31.17 -29.05
CA GLU A 647 -3.63 -31.22 -28.33
C GLU A 647 -4.84 -31.05 -29.26
N ASN A 648 -4.65 -30.44 -30.44
CA ASN A 648 -5.71 -30.25 -31.42
C ASN A 648 -5.98 -31.57 -32.17
N LYS A 649 -7.25 -31.98 -32.27
CA LYS A 649 -7.67 -33.22 -32.96
C LYS A 649 -8.96 -33.00 -33.73
N ILE A 650 -9.03 -33.48 -34.97
CA ILE A 650 -10.23 -33.41 -35.82
C ILE A 650 -10.51 -34.80 -36.42
N GLN A 651 -11.79 -35.13 -36.51
CA GLN A 651 -12.33 -36.33 -37.16
C GLN A 651 -13.46 -35.92 -38.12
N ILE A 652 -13.52 -36.58 -39.27
CA ILE A 652 -14.52 -36.34 -40.32
C ILE A 652 -15.45 -37.56 -40.35
N GLY A 653 -16.76 -37.31 -40.35
CA GLY A 653 -17.79 -38.31 -40.63
C GLY A 653 -18.85 -37.75 -41.57
N TYR A 654 -19.72 -38.64 -42.05
CA TYR A 654 -20.86 -38.30 -42.91
C TYR A 654 -22.13 -38.96 -42.41
N GLU A 655 -23.25 -38.22 -42.48
CA GLU A 655 -24.58 -38.70 -42.12
C GLU A 655 -25.50 -38.58 -43.36
N HIS A 656 -26.15 -39.68 -43.74
CA HIS A 656 -27.07 -39.73 -44.89
C HIS A 656 -28.53 -39.68 -44.42
N VAL A 657 -29.30 -38.71 -44.93
CA VAL A 657 -30.73 -38.56 -44.62
C VAL A 657 -31.51 -38.28 -45.90
N GLN A 658 -32.39 -39.20 -46.31
CA GLN A 658 -33.38 -39.02 -47.39
C GLN A 658 -32.79 -38.42 -48.69
N ASN A 659 -31.78 -39.10 -49.25
CA ASN A 659 -31.01 -38.68 -50.45
C ASN A 659 -30.19 -37.37 -50.30
N THR A 660 -30.10 -36.80 -49.10
CA THR A 660 -29.13 -35.74 -48.78
C THR A 660 -28.03 -36.27 -47.86
N LEU A 661 -26.89 -35.59 -47.90
CA LEU A 661 -25.68 -35.89 -47.14
C LEU A 661 -25.33 -34.68 -46.28
N ALA A 662 -24.96 -34.92 -45.01
CA ALA A 662 -24.29 -33.95 -44.18
C ALA A 662 -22.86 -34.42 -43.83
N CYS A 663 -21.90 -33.50 -43.87
CA CYS A 663 -20.57 -33.73 -43.30
C CYS A 663 -20.53 -33.24 -41.85
N VAL A 664 -20.07 -34.10 -40.95
CA VAL A 664 -19.95 -33.83 -39.51
C VAL A 664 -18.48 -33.85 -39.12
N LEU A 665 -17.96 -32.70 -38.67
CA LEU A 665 -16.62 -32.56 -38.12
C LEU A 665 -16.71 -32.62 -36.59
N THR A 666 -16.07 -33.63 -35.98
CA THR A 666 -15.91 -33.72 -34.52
C THR A 666 -14.49 -33.33 -34.13
N PHE A 667 -14.32 -32.38 -33.21
CA PHE A 667 -12.98 -31.84 -32.90
C PHE A 667 -12.76 -31.38 -31.46
N THR A 668 -11.50 -31.49 -31.04
CA THR A 668 -10.94 -30.88 -29.83
C THR A 668 -9.96 -29.78 -30.26
N VAL A 669 -10.15 -28.55 -29.76
CA VAL A 669 -9.33 -27.38 -30.12
C VAL A 669 -9.35 -26.30 -29.03
N GLN A 670 -8.28 -25.51 -28.95
CA GLN A 670 -8.26 -24.26 -28.19
C GLN A 670 -8.18 -23.07 -29.16
N CYS A 671 -9.02 -22.05 -28.98
CA CYS A 671 -9.05 -20.86 -29.83
C CYS A 671 -9.27 -19.58 -29.01
N THR A 672 -8.85 -18.43 -29.55
CA THR A 672 -8.83 -17.14 -28.86
C THR A 672 -9.48 -16.07 -29.72
N PHE A 673 -10.56 -15.46 -29.21
CA PHE A 673 -11.34 -14.45 -29.91
C PHE A 673 -11.06 -13.06 -29.32
N THR A 674 -10.64 -12.12 -30.16
CA THR A 674 -10.35 -10.73 -29.75
C THR A 674 -11.53 -9.83 -30.09
N GLY A 675 -12.02 -9.06 -29.11
CA GLY A 675 -13.06 -8.06 -29.34
C GLY A 675 -12.54 -6.93 -30.24
N GLN A 676 -13.23 -6.65 -31.34
CA GLN A 676 -12.73 -5.72 -32.37
C GLN A 676 -12.75 -4.25 -31.92
N ASP A 677 -13.67 -3.88 -31.02
CA ASP A 677 -13.87 -2.49 -30.58
C ASP A 677 -13.04 -2.10 -29.34
N HIS A 678 -12.35 -0.96 -29.41
CA HIS A 678 -11.71 -0.28 -28.29
C HIS A 678 -12.72 0.18 -27.23
N ALA A 679 -12.81 -0.52 -26.10
CA ALA A 679 -13.70 -0.17 -25.01
C ALA A 679 -13.10 0.86 -24.03
N SER A 680 -13.95 1.63 -23.36
CA SER A 680 -13.56 2.59 -22.31
C SER A 680 -13.35 1.96 -20.93
N SER A 681 -13.62 0.66 -20.76
CA SER A 681 -13.35 -0.07 -19.52
C SER A 681 -12.97 -1.53 -19.77
N ARG A 682 -12.19 -2.11 -18.85
CA ARG A 682 -11.85 -3.55 -18.87
C ARG A 682 -13.08 -4.46 -18.92
N LYS A 683 -14.18 -4.10 -18.23
CA LYS A 683 -15.41 -4.90 -18.26
C LYS A 683 -16.01 -4.91 -19.66
N SER A 684 -16.21 -3.74 -20.26
CA SER A 684 -16.75 -3.63 -21.63
C SER A 684 -15.82 -4.28 -22.66
N ALA A 685 -14.51 -4.28 -22.46
CA ALA A 685 -13.58 -5.02 -23.31
C ALA A 685 -13.84 -6.54 -23.26
N HIS A 686 -13.98 -7.12 -22.06
CA HIS A 686 -14.34 -8.53 -21.91
C HIS A 686 -15.72 -8.87 -22.52
N GLU A 687 -16.71 -7.97 -22.42
CA GLU A 687 -18.00 -8.17 -23.11
C GLU A 687 -17.84 -8.16 -24.64
N ASN A 688 -17.00 -7.29 -25.21
CA ASN A 688 -16.72 -7.25 -26.64
C ASN A 688 -16.01 -8.53 -27.12
N ALA A 689 -15.08 -9.07 -26.33
CA ALA A 689 -14.44 -10.35 -26.60
C ALA A 689 -15.43 -11.52 -26.53
N ALA A 690 -16.27 -11.56 -25.49
CA ALA A 690 -17.34 -12.56 -25.36
C ALA A 690 -18.32 -12.52 -26.53
N LYS A 691 -18.66 -11.32 -27.02
CA LYS A 691 -19.54 -11.10 -28.16
C LYS A 691 -18.96 -11.67 -29.46
N GLU A 692 -17.69 -11.43 -29.76
CA GLU A 692 -17.04 -12.03 -30.95
C GLU A 692 -16.89 -13.56 -30.79
N GLY A 693 -16.60 -14.05 -29.59
CA GLY A 693 -16.60 -15.50 -29.31
C GLY A 693 -17.97 -16.15 -29.55
N LEU A 694 -19.05 -15.54 -29.07
CA LEU A 694 -20.42 -15.99 -29.33
C LEU A 694 -20.77 -15.95 -30.83
N ARG A 695 -20.34 -14.90 -31.56
CA ARG A 695 -20.55 -14.80 -33.02
C ARG A 695 -19.82 -15.92 -33.77
N ARG A 696 -18.54 -16.15 -33.42
CA ARG A 696 -17.68 -17.14 -34.08
C ARG A 696 -18.09 -18.58 -33.79
N LEU A 697 -18.64 -18.86 -32.61
CA LEU A 697 -19.03 -20.22 -32.20
C LEU A 697 -20.45 -20.64 -32.61
N ALA A 698 -21.27 -19.73 -33.15
CA ALA A 698 -22.63 -20.02 -33.59
C ALA A 698 -22.80 -21.19 -34.60
N PRO A 699 -21.82 -21.55 -35.45
CA PRO A 699 -21.88 -22.75 -36.30
C PRO A 699 -21.65 -24.09 -35.59
N VAL A 700 -21.20 -24.09 -34.33
CA VAL A 700 -20.94 -25.30 -33.53
C VAL A 700 -22.24 -25.77 -32.89
N SER A 701 -22.59 -27.04 -33.08
CA SER A 701 -23.88 -27.62 -32.70
C SER A 701 -24.18 -27.47 -31.21
N GLU A 702 -23.19 -27.68 -30.35
CA GLU A 702 -23.31 -27.58 -28.89
C GLU A 702 -23.47 -26.13 -28.38
N PHE A 703 -23.21 -25.13 -29.23
CA PHE A 703 -23.28 -23.70 -28.91
C PHE A 703 -24.34 -22.92 -29.70
N HIS A 704 -25.12 -23.61 -30.53
CA HIS A 704 -26.10 -22.98 -31.41
C HIS A 704 -27.21 -22.27 -30.63
N THR A 705 -27.20 -20.93 -30.64
CA THR A 705 -28.28 -20.11 -30.08
C THR A 705 -29.34 -19.84 -31.14
N GLY A 706 -30.57 -20.31 -30.89
CA GLY A 706 -31.74 -20.04 -31.76
C GLY A 706 -31.89 -18.56 -32.12
N THR A 707 -32.37 -18.31 -33.34
CA THR A 707 -32.19 -17.07 -34.11
C THR A 707 -32.80 -15.79 -33.52
N SER A 708 -32.02 -15.08 -32.68
CA SER A 708 -32.00 -13.60 -32.63
C SER A 708 -30.79 -13.08 -31.86
N PHE A 709 -29.95 -12.26 -32.49
CA PHE A 709 -28.81 -11.57 -31.84
C PHE A 709 -29.21 -10.19 -31.29
N GLU A 710 -30.14 -10.17 -30.32
CA GLU A 710 -30.47 -8.94 -29.59
C GLU A 710 -29.30 -8.43 -28.71
N PRO A 711 -29.24 -7.11 -28.41
CA PRO A 711 -28.16 -6.50 -27.63
C PRO A 711 -28.26 -6.83 -26.13
N MET A 712 -27.86 -8.05 -25.74
CA MET A 712 -27.80 -8.48 -24.34
C MET A 712 -26.67 -7.77 -23.56
N VAL A 713 -26.95 -7.34 -22.33
CA VAL A 713 -26.00 -6.60 -21.47
C VAL A 713 -25.15 -7.54 -20.59
N ASN A 714 -24.85 -8.76 -21.05
CA ASN A 714 -23.94 -9.71 -20.39
C ASN A 714 -23.51 -10.86 -21.32
N TYR A 715 -22.75 -10.54 -22.38
CA TYR A 715 -22.20 -11.54 -23.29
C TYR A 715 -21.23 -12.48 -22.55
N ARG A 716 -20.49 -11.95 -21.56
CA ARG A 716 -19.51 -12.70 -20.77
C ARG A 716 -20.12 -13.87 -20.01
N ASN A 717 -21.19 -13.62 -19.24
CA ASN A 717 -21.89 -14.70 -18.54
C ASN A 717 -22.58 -15.64 -19.53
N ARG A 718 -23.11 -15.14 -20.66
CA ARG A 718 -23.78 -16.01 -21.64
C ARG A 718 -22.83 -17.02 -22.29
N LEU A 719 -21.61 -16.59 -22.65
CA LEU A 719 -20.59 -17.51 -23.15
C LEU A 719 -20.16 -18.51 -22.06
N GLN A 720 -20.09 -18.09 -20.80
CA GLN A 720 -19.81 -18.98 -19.67
C GLN A 720 -20.94 -20.01 -19.43
N GLU A 721 -22.21 -19.61 -19.50
CA GLU A 721 -23.38 -20.50 -19.41
C GLU A 721 -23.36 -21.59 -20.50
N LEU A 722 -23.03 -21.22 -21.74
CA LEU A 722 -23.03 -22.14 -22.87
C LEU A 722 -21.91 -23.19 -22.72
N PHE A 723 -20.70 -22.78 -22.35
CA PHE A 723 -19.61 -23.71 -22.06
C PHE A 723 -19.92 -24.63 -20.86
N GLN A 724 -20.54 -24.09 -19.81
CA GLN A 724 -20.96 -24.90 -18.66
C GLN A 724 -22.06 -25.92 -19.04
N LYS A 725 -23.00 -25.56 -19.93
CA LYS A 725 -24.05 -26.47 -20.43
C LYS A 725 -23.52 -27.53 -21.38
N ALA A 726 -22.54 -27.20 -22.21
CA ALA A 726 -21.83 -28.15 -23.07
C ALA A 726 -20.79 -29.02 -22.32
N ASN A 727 -20.67 -28.86 -21.00
CA ASN A 727 -19.70 -29.53 -20.13
C ASN A 727 -18.22 -29.30 -20.56
N GLN A 728 -17.92 -28.08 -21.00
CA GLN A 728 -16.62 -27.64 -21.51
C GLN A 728 -15.87 -26.76 -20.49
N GLU A 729 -14.58 -26.52 -20.73
CA GLU A 729 -13.77 -25.66 -19.84
C GLU A 729 -14.21 -24.19 -19.94
N LEU A 730 -14.31 -23.51 -18.79
CA LEU A 730 -14.89 -22.17 -18.75
C LEU A 730 -14.03 -21.15 -19.52
N PRO A 731 -14.65 -20.23 -20.29
CA PRO A 731 -13.95 -19.20 -21.05
C PRO A 731 -13.03 -18.33 -20.18
N THR A 732 -11.76 -18.27 -20.56
CA THR A 732 -10.74 -17.44 -19.90
C THR A 732 -10.61 -16.11 -20.63
N TYR A 733 -10.40 -15.00 -19.91
CA TYR A 733 -10.48 -13.64 -20.45
C TYR A 733 -9.24 -12.82 -20.11
N GLU A 734 -8.68 -12.12 -21.09
CA GLU A 734 -7.47 -11.30 -20.94
C GLU A 734 -7.64 -9.90 -21.53
N ILE A 735 -7.14 -8.86 -20.86
CA ILE A 735 -7.20 -7.48 -21.36
C ILE A 735 -5.97 -7.17 -22.22
N ILE A 736 -6.21 -6.92 -23.50
CA ILE A 736 -5.23 -6.40 -24.46
C ILE A 736 -5.25 -4.87 -24.35
N HIS A 737 -4.34 -4.34 -23.52
CA HIS A 737 -4.22 -2.90 -23.29
C HIS A 737 -3.49 -2.19 -24.44
N ASN A 738 -4.20 -1.38 -25.24
CA ASN A 738 -3.58 -0.27 -25.98
C ASN A 738 -3.49 0.95 -25.03
N ASN A 739 -2.31 1.36 -24.55
CA ASN A 739 -0.97 0.82 -24.79
C ASN A 739 -0.09 0.97 -23.55
N ALA A 740 0.83 0.04 -23.38
CA ALA A 740 2.23 0.42 -23.24
C ALA A 740 2.90 -0.08 -24.52
N VAL A 741 3.13 0.81 -25.49
CA VAL A 741 4.02 0.45 -26.60
C VAL A 741 5.37 0.20 -25.96
N GLU A 742 5.98 -0.94 -26.24
CA GLU A 742 7.37 -1.14 -25.89
C GLU A 742 8.20 -0.29 -26.84
N GLU A 743 8.39 0.97 -26.46
CA GLU A 743 9.16 1.95 -27.20
C GLU A 743 10.64 1.76 -26.89
N PHE A 744 11.27 0.94 -27.72
CA PHE A 744 12.68 0.64 -27.62
C PHE A 744 13.50 1.78 -28.22
N ARG A 745 14.38 2.37 -27.41
CA ARG A 745 15.49 3.19 -27.91
C ARG A 745 16.77 2.38 -27.80
N SER A 746 17.56 2.35 -28.86
CA SER A 746 18.82 1.61 -28.89
C SER A 746 20.00 2.58 -28.87
N THR A 747 21.05 2.19 -28.14
CA THR A 747 22.37 2.81 -28.20
C THR A 747 23.33 1.81 -28.82
N VAL A 748 23.99 2.16 -29.92
CA VAL A 748 25.11 1.38 -30.46
C VAL A 748 26.44 1.99 -30.01
N THR A 749 27.25 1.17 -29.35
CA THR A 749 28.58 1.53 -28.86
C THR A 749 29.63 0.83 -29.72
N ILE A 750 30.51 1.62 -30.33
CA ILE A 750 31.48 1.21 -31.34
C ILE A 750 32.87 1.66 -30.89
N TYR A 751 33.79 0.71 -30.75
CA TYR A 751 35.18 0.97 -30.40
C TYR A 751 35.99 1.12 -31.69
N ILE A 752 36.21 2.35 -32.15
CA ILE A 752 37.10 2.64 -33.29
C ILE A 752 38.39 3.24 -32.71
N LYS A 753 39.42 2.41 -32.56
CA LYS A 753 40.64 2.79 -31.83
C LYS A 753 41.50 3.81 -32.56
N GLU A 754 41.55 3.76 -33.89
CA GLU A 754 42.30 4.69 -34.73
C GLU A 754 41.41 5.17 -35.89
N LEU A 755 41.31 6.48 -36.07
CA LEU A 755 40.63 7.14 -37.18
C LEU A 755 41.66 7.78 -38.12
N ASP A 756 41.71 7.30 -39.36
CA ASP A 756 42.59 7.82 -40.40
C ASP A 756 41.87 8.88 -41.25
N PHE A 757 42.48 10.05 -41.39
CA PHE A 757 42.02 11.13 -42.25
C PHE A 757 43.05 11.30 -43.39
N PRO A 758 42.84 10.64 -44.54
CA PRO A 758 43.89 10.49 -45.55
C PRO A 758 44.09 11.73 -46.44
N GLU A 759 43.38 12.84 -46.18
CA GLU A 759 43.56 14.11 -46.89
C GLU A 759 44.85 14.84 -46.45
N GLU A 760 45.49 15.53 -47.39
CA GLU A 760 46.84 16.07 -47.22
C GLU A 760 46.88 17.60 -47.14
N TYR A 761 47.34 18.11 -46.00
CA TYR A 761 47.39 19.54 -45.69
C TYR A 761 48.83 20.05 -45.61
N ASP A 762 49.04 21.30 -46.00
CA ASP A 762 50.39 21.91 -46.09
C ASP A 762 51.02 22.25 -44.73
N SER A 763 50.31 22.02 -43.62
CA SER A 763 50.84 22.16 -42.27
C SER A 763 50.22 21.17 -41.27
N GLU A 764 51.03 20.78 -40.29
CA GLU A 764 50.67 19.86 -39.20
C GLU A 764 49.45 20.33 -38.41
N HIS A 765 49.41 21.63 -38.07
CA HIS A 765 48.31 22.22 -37.30
C HIS A 765 46.98 22.12 -38.05
N LYS A 766 46.96 22.39 -39.37
CA LYS A 766 45.73 22.34 -40.17
C LYS A 766 45.24 20.90 -40.38
N ALA A 767 46.15 19.93 -40.50
CA ALA A 767 45.80 18.51 -40.53
C ALA A 767 45.11 18.07 -39.23
N VAL A 768 45.63 18.49 -38.06
CA VAL A 768 45.00 18.25 -36.75
C VAL A 768 43.66 18.96 -36.65
N GLU A 769 43.59 20.24 -37.01
CA GLU A 769 42.38 21.05 -36.88
C GLU A 769 41.20 20.48 -37.69
N GLU A 770 41.44 20.09 -38.95
CA GLU A 770 40.41 19.51 -39.81
C GLU A 770 40.03 18.07 -39.41
N ALA A 771 40.97 17.27 -38.89
CA ALA A 771 40.64 15.96 -38.30
C ALA A 771 39.74 16.11 -37.06
N CYS A 772 40.06 17.05 -36.16
CA CYS A 772 39.23 17.37 -35.00
C CYS A 772 37.85 17.92 -35.42
N LYS A 773 37.77 18.84 -36.40
CA LYS A 773 36.48 19.35 -36.91
C LYS A 773 35.60 18.23 -37.47
N LYS A 774 36.19 17.28 -38.22
CA LYS A 774 35.45 16.12 -38.74
C LYS A 774 34.94 15.22 -37.62
N LEU A 775 35.72 14.98 -36.57
CA LEU A 775 35.27 14.20 -35.41
C LEU A 775 34.17 14.93 -34.60
N ASP A 776 34.30 16.24 -34.38
CA ASP A 776 33.30 17.06 -33.69
C ASP A 776 31.96 17.03 -34.44
N LEU A 777 31.97 17.08 -35.78
CA LEU A 777 30.77 16.98 -36.61
C LEU A 777 30.07 15.61 -36.53
N VAL A 778 30.83 14.53 -36.27
CA VAL A 778 30.28 13.16 -36.10
C VAL A 778 29.63 12.98 -34.73
N LEU A 779 30.17 13.65 -33.70
CA LEU A 779 29.60 13.67 -32.35
C LEU A 779 28.39 14.61 -32.26
N ASN A 780 28.52 15.83 -32.78
CA ASN A 780 27.62 16.95 -32.59
C ASN A 780 26.96 17.35 -33.93
N SER A 781 25.94 16.58 -34.34
CA SER A 781 25.33 16.66 -35.68
C SER A 781 24.44 17.90 -35.94
N ALA A 782 24.36 18.86 -35.01
CA ALA A 782 23.48 20.03 -35.13
C ALA A 782 24.09 21.31 -34.52
N MET A 783 24.94 22.02 -35.27
CA MET A 783 25.19 23.45 -35.08
C MET A 783 25.77 24.13 -36.34
N ASP A 784 25.76 25.45 -36.34
CA ASP A 784 26.17 26.29 -37.48
C ASP A 784 27.69 26.25 -37.80
N ARG A 785 28.02 26.40 -39.08
CA ARG A 785 29.39 26.34 -39.63
C ARG A 785 30.30 27.50 -39.16
N SER A 786 29.76 28.51 -38.47
CA SER A 786 30.54 29.64 -37.95
C SER A 786 31.39 29.32 -36.71
N GLN A 787 31.09 28.25 -35.95
CA GLN A 787 31.68 27.99 -34.61
C GLN A 787 32.72 26.84 -34.55
N LEU A 788 33.38 26.52 -35.67
CA LEU A 788 34.30 25.37 -35.78
C LEU A 788 35.69 25.57 -35.15
N SER A 789 36.09 26.79 -34.77
CA SER A 789 37.43 27.06 -34.21
C SER A 789 37.68 26.46 -32.82
N ALA A 790 36.63 26.06 -32.10
CA ALA A 790 36.72 25.50 -30.74
C ALA A 790 36.56 23.96 -30.68
N SER A 791 36.45 23.27 -31.82
CA SER A 791 36.12 21.82 -31.88
C SER A 791 37.00 20.92 -31.00
N LYS A 792 38.31 21.18 -30.91
CA LYS A 792 39.21 20.37 -30.08
C LYS A 792 38.91 20.46 -28.58
N ALA A 793 38.49 21.64 -28.09
CA ALA A 793 38.10 21.80 -26.69
C ALA A 793 36.79 21.04 -26.38
N ARG A 794 35.80 21.11 -27.28
CA ARG A 794 34.55 20.37 -27.15
C ARG A 794 34.75 18.85 -27.19
N ILE A 795 35.63 18.34 -28.06
CA ILE A 795 36.00 16.91 -28.06
C ILE A 795 36.59 16.47 -26.70
N PHE A 796 37.44 17.30 -26.09
CA PHE A 796 38.00 17.03 -24.76
C PHE A 796 36.97 17.15 -23.63
N GLU A 797 35.90 17.93 -23.81
CA GLU A 797 34.77 18.00 -22.87
C GLU A 797 33.84 16.77 -23.01
N CYS A 798 33.51 16.37 -24.24
CA CYS A 798 32.62 15.24 -24.52
C CYS A 798 33.25 13.87 -24.26
N LEU A 799 34.54 13.68 -24.61
CA LEU A 799 35.23 12.37 -24.48
C LEU A 799 36.23 12.33 -23.32
N GLY A 800 36.63 13.47 -22.76
CA GLY A 800 37.74 13.60 -21.82
C GLY A 800 39.06 13.97 -22.51
N LYS A 801 39.88 14.76 -21.80
CA LYS A 801 41.09 15.41 -22.36
C LYS A 801 42.19 14.45 -22.79
N ASP A 802 42.32 13.29 -22.14
CA ASP A 802 43.34 12.27 -22.43
C ASP A 802 42.83 11.17 -23.38
N SER A 803 41.55 11.22 -23.74
CA SER A 803 40.84 10.19 -24.51
C SER A 803 41.12 10.23 -26.01
N VAL A 804 41.55 11.38 -26.54
CA VAL A 804 41.91 11.57 -27.95
C VAL A 804 43.37 11.97 -28.04
N LYS A 805 44.14 11.27 -28.88
CA LYS A 805 45.56 11.57 -29.14
C LYS A 805 45.80 11.73 -30.63
N GLU A 806 46.48 12.81 -31.01
CA GLU A 806 46.86 13.06 -32.40
C GLU A 806 48.17 12.34 -32.76
N LYS A 807 48.18 11.70 -33.93
CA LYS A 807 49.33 11.07 -34.54
C LYS A 807 49.49 11.68 -35.93
N ILE A 808 50.41 12.63 -36.05
CA ILE A 808 50.65 13.36 -37.29
C ILE A 808 51.61 12.54 -38.16
N VAL A 809 51.27 12.37 -39.44
CA VAL A 809 52.05 11.59 -40.41
C VAL A 809 52.42 12.49 -41.58
N LYS A 810 53.72 12.71 -41.79
CA LYS A 810 54.21 13.46 -42.95
C LYS A 810 54.29 12.55 -44.17
N VAL A 811 53.69 12.99 -45.28
CA VAL A 811 53.69 12.28 -46.57
C VAL A 811 54.23 13.26 -47.61
N ALA A 812 55.43 12.96 -48.13
CA ALA A 812 56.22 13.89 -48.93
C ALA A 812 56.33 15.29 -48.26
N ASN A 813 55.78 16.33 -48.90
CA ASN A 813 55.78 17.71 -48.40
C ASN A 813 54.48 18.13 -47.69
N LYS A 814 53.53 17.21 -47.47
CA LYS A 814 52.25 17.48 -46.79
C LYS A 814 52.07 16.60 -45.55
N TYR A 815 51.00 16.86 -44.80
CA TYR A 815 50.73 16.27 -43.50
C TYR A 815 49.31 15.72 -43.42
N LYS A 816 49.18 14.57 -42.75
CA LYS A 816 47.94 13.90 -42.37
C LYS A 816 47.86 13.84 -40.85
N CYS A 817 46.65 13.78 -40.30
CA CYS A 817 46.45 13.53 -38.87
C CYS A 817 45.60 12.28 -38.68
N GLN A 818 46.09 11.34 -37.89
CA GLN A 818 45.32 10.21 -37.38
C GLN A 818 44.89 10.52 -35.94
N LEU A 819 43.62 10.26 -35.60
CA LEU A 819 43.11 10.43 -34.24
C LEU A 819 42.97 9.06 -33.57
N ILE A 820 43.73 8.84 -32.50
CA ILE A 820 43.65 7.63 -31.69
C ILE A 820 42.65 7.88 -30.56
N LEU A 821 41.59 7.07 -30.50
CA LEU A 821 40.54 7.14 -29.50
C LEU A 821 40.73 6.03 -28.46
N ASN A 822 40.90 6.42 -27.20
CA ASN A 822 40.98 5.50 -26.06
C ASN A 822 39.60 5.21 -25.45
N THR A 823 38.54 5.83 -25.98
CA THR A 823 37.15 5.74 -25.52
C THR A 823 36.22 5.30 -26.65
N PRO A 824 35.21 4.44 -26.39
CA PRO A 824 34.22 4.08 -27.40
C PRO A 824 33.33 5.25 -27.80
N LEU A 825 32.87 5.25 -29.05
CA LEU A 825 31.85 6.16 -29.54
C LEU A 825 30.47 5.50 -29.33
N SER A 826 29.56 6.17 -28.63
CA SER A 826 28.19 5.68 -28.44
C SER A 826 27.20 6.60 -29.15
N PHE A 827 26.39 6.03 -30.02
CA PHE A 827 25.32 6.70 -30.73
C PHE A 827 23.99 6.16 -30.19
N GLU A 828 23.15 7.03 -29.63
CA GLU A 828 21.77 6.70 -29.29
C GLU A 828 20.85 7.32 -30.34
N ASP A 829 19.76 6.63 -30.69
CA ASP A 829 18.75 7.19 -31.59
C ASP A 829 17.83 8.16 -30.84
N GLU A 830 17.36 9.21 -31.51
CA GLU A 830 16.53 10.25 -30.86
C GLU A 830 15.04 9.85 -30.83
N GLU A 831 14.61 8.97 -31.73
CA GLU A 831 13.26 8.39 -31.75
C GLU A 831 13.23 6.98 -31.12
N SER A 832 12.05 6.58 -30.67
CA SER A 832 11.76 5.29 -30.07
C SER A 832 10.98 4.39 -31.03
N ALA A 833 11.32 3.11 -31.09
CA ALA A 833 10.75 2.16 -32.05
C ALA A 833 9.91 1.07 -31.36
N ALA A 834 8.82 0.65 -32.00
CA ALA A 834 7.89 -0.36 -31.47
C ALA A 834 8.46 -1.80 -31.38
N SER A 835 9.74 -2.02 -31.71
CA SER A 835 10.43 -3.29 -31.42
C SER A 835 11.93 -3.11 -31.22
N LYS A 836 12.53 -3.95 -30.37
CA LYS A 836 13.97 -3.99 -30.12
C LYS A 836 14.78 -4.13 -31.41
N THR A 837 14.32 -4.99 -32.32
CA THR A 837 15.00 -5.22 -33.61
C THR A 837 14.92 -3.99 -34.51
N SER A 838 13.79 -3.27 -34.54
CA SER A 838 13.68 -2.01 -35.29
C SER A 838 14.61 -0.94 -34.72
N ALA A 839 14.59 -0.74 -33.39
CA ALA A 839 15.47 0.21 -32.72
C ALA A 839 16.96 -0.06 -32.99
N GLU A 840 17.37 -1.33 -33.03
CA GLU A 840 18.74 -1.72 -33.35
C GLU A 840 19.11 -1.50 -34.83
N GLN A 841 18.16 -1.65 -35.76
CA GLN A 841 18.37 -1.33 -37.17
C GLN A 841 18.38 0.18 -37.42
N GLN A 842 17.55 0.94 -36.70
CA GLN A 842 17.47 2.41 -36.79
C GLN A 842 18.73 3.06 -36.22
N VAL A 843 19.18 2.69 -35.00
CA VAL A 843 20.43 3.22 -34.46
C VAL A 843 21.66 2.77 -35.27
N ALA A 844 21.64 1.57 -35.85
CA ALA A 844 22.67 1.14 -36.79
C ALA A 844 22.73 2.03 -38.04
N TRP A 845 21.57 2.41 -38.59
CA TRP A 845 21.48 3.35 -39.70
C TRP A 845 21.94 4.75 -39.31
N SER A 846 21.49 5.27 -38.17
CA SER A 846 21.91 6.56 -37.62
C SER A 846 23.43 6.64 -37.42
N ALA A 847 24.02 5.60 -36.84
CA ALA A 847 25.47 5.45 -36.71
C ALA A 847 26.18 5.27 -38.05
N LEU A 848 25.62 4.51 -39.01
CA LEU A 848 26.20 4.38 -40.37
C LEU A 848 26.24 5.71 -41.12
N GLN A 849 25.22 6.57 -40.97
CA GLN A 849 25.20 7.89 -41.58
C GLN A 849 26.14 8.86 -40.87
N LYS A 850 26.12 8.93 -39.53
CA LYS A 850 27.06 9.76 -38.76
C LYS A 850 28.53 9.35 -39.00
N LEU A 851 28.83 8.05 -39.08
CA LEU A 851 30.16 7.52 -39.38
C LEU A 851 30.51 7.48 -40.88
N ARG A 852 29.60 7.84 -41.80
CA ARG A 852 29.81 7.77 -43.26
C ARG A 852 31.09 8.47 -43.74
N PRO A 853 31.49 9.66 -43.22
CA PRO A 853 32.75 10.31 -43.60
C PRO A 853 34.02 9.54 -43.19
N LEU A 854 33.91 8.70 -42.16
CA LEU A 854 35.02 7.96 -41.54
C LEU A 854 35.14 6.54 -42.11
N LEU A 855 34.01 5.83 -42.22
CA LEU A 855 33.95 4.44 -42.70
C LEU A 855 33.90 4.31 -44.23
N ARG A 856 33.62 5.41 -44.95
CA ARG A 856 33.73 5.52 -46.43
C ARG A 856 32.99 4.43 -47.23
N TRP A 857 31.80 4.06 -46.77
CA TRP A 857 30.94 3.06 -47.42
C TRP A 857 30.09 3.64 -48.56
N ASN A 858 29.58 2.77 -49.43
CA ASN A 858 28.79 3.08 -50.64
C ASN A 858 27.39 2.44 -50.52
N ASP A 859 26.33 3.17 -50.89
CA ASP A 859 24.93 2.70 -50.88
C ASP A 859 24.66 1.48 -51.77
N SER A 860 25.61 1.14 -52.64
CA SER A 860 25.61 -0.08 -53.46
C SER A 860 25.79 -1.40 -52.68
N ASN A 861 26.00 -1.36 -51.35
CA ASN A 861 26.21 -2.56 -50.54
C ASN A 861 24.90 -3.43 -50.48
N PRO A 862 24.94 -4.72 -50.87
CA PRO A 862 23.74 -5.56 -50.93
C PRO A 862 23.08 -5.86 -49.57
N THR A 863 23.82 -5.78 -48.46
CA THR A 863 23.27 -5.92 -47.10
C THR A 863 22.40 -4.71 -46.73
N ILE A 864 22.75 -3.52 -47.23
CA ILE A 864 22.04 -2.24 -47.03
C ILE A 864 20.80 -2.15 -47.92
N LEU A 865 20.90 -2.59 -49.19
CA LEU A 865 19.74 -2.67 -50.10
C LEU A 865 18.65 -3.62 -49.59
N LYS A 866 19.01 -4.63 -48.78
CA LYS A 866 18.08 -5.53 -48.07
C LYS A 866 17.61 -4.99 -46.71
N LYS A 867 17.88 -3.72 -46.38
CA LYS A 867 17.52 -3.02 -45.13
C LYS A 867 18.05 -3.67 -43.84
N ASN A 868 19.16 -4.41 -43.89
CA ASN A 868 19.83 -4.97 -42.71
C ASN A 868 21.04 -4.11 -42.29
N TYR A 869 20.76 -2.87 -41.89
CA TYR A 869 21.77 -1.87 -41.48
C TYR A 869 22.63 -2.34 -40.31
N LYS A 870 22.06 -3.10 -39.37
CA LYS A 870 22.77 -3.71 -38.24
C LYS A 870 23.86 -4.67 -38.71
N GLY A 871 23.54 -5.54 -39.67
CA GLY A 871 24.49 -6.44 -40.29
C GLY A 871 25.59 -5.68 -41.04
N ALA A 872 25.20 -4.72 -41.88
CA ALA A 872 26.15 -3.91 -42.65
C ALA A 872 27.12 -3.12 -41.77
N LEU A 873 26.67 -2.57 -40.64
CA LEU A 873 27.54 -1.88 -39.68
C LEU A 873 28.49 -2.85 -38.93
N GLN A 874 28.04 -4.08 -38.66
CA GLN A 874 28.89 -5.13 -38.10
C GLN A 874 29.96 -5.57 -39.11
N GLU A 875 29.58 -5.83 -40.37
CA GLU A 875 30.48 -6.15 -41.49
C GLU A 875 31.56 -5.07 -41.69
N LEU A 876 31.16 -3.79 -41.80
CA LEU A 876 32.08 -2.67 -42.06
C LEU A 876 33.05 -2.39 -40.89
N VAL A 877 32.61 -2.54 -39.64
CA VAL A 877 33.50 -2.34 -38.47
C VAL A 877 34.46 -3.52 -38.32
N GLN A 878 34.01 -4.74 -38.62
CA GLN A 878 34.87 -5.93 -38.63
C GLN A 878 35.89 -5.90 -39.78
N GLU A 879 35.55 -5.36 -40.96
CA GLU A 879 36.47 -5.14 -42.08
C GLU A 879 37.66 -4.24 -41.70
N LYS A 880 37.45 -3.25 -40.82
CA LYS A 880 38.52 -2.39 -40.28
C LYS A 880 39.26 -2.98 -39.07
N GLY A 881 39.07 -4.29 -38.82
CA GLY A 881 39.74 -5.02 -37.73
C GLY A 881 39.36 -4.54 -36.32
N GLN A 882 38.26 -3.80 -36.18
CA GLN A 882 37.78 -3.29 -34.90
C GLN A 882 36.81 -4.29 -34.24
N THR A 883 36.55 -4.13 -32.94
CA THR A 883 35.61 -4.99 -32.22
C THR A 883 34.17 -4.70 -32.63
N LEU A 884 33.35 -5.75 -32.71
CA LEU A 884 31.98 -5.67 -33.23
C LEU A 884 31.11 -4.66 -32.44
N PRO A 885 30.28 -3.85 -33.15
CA PRO A 885 29.32 -2.93 -32.54
C PRO A 885 28.43 -3.60 -31.49
N SER A 886 28.42 -3.04 -30.27
CA SER A 886 27.60 -3.50 -29.15
C SER A 886 26.30 -2.70 -29.09
N TYR A 887 25.16 -3.36 -29.07
CA TYR A 887 23.84 -2.73 -29.05
C TYR A 887 23.19 -2.87 -27.68
N SER A 888 22.98 -1.74 -27.00
CA SER A 888 22.29 -1.64 -25.73
C SER A 888 20.90 -1.05 -25.96
N THR A 889 19.89 -1.92 -26.03
CA THR A 889 18.51 -1.51 -26.37
C THR A 889 17.62 -1.51 -25.14
N ARG A 890 17.18 -0.31 -24.74
CA ARG A 890 16.31 -0.07 -23.59
C ARG A 890 14.87 0.15 -24.03
N CYS A 891 13.94 -0.62 -23.48
CA CYS A 891 12.52 -0.29 -23.54
C CYS A 891 12.28 0.91 -22.60
N ILE A 892 11.71 1.99 -23.12
CA ILE A 892 11.42 3.21 -22.37
C ILE A 892 9.92 3.23 -22.05
N TYR A 893 9.57 2.91 -20.80
CA TYR A 893 8.22 3.14 -20.28
C TYR A 893 8.14 4.55 -19.69
N GLY A 894 7.44 5.46 -20.37
CA GLY A 894 7.31 6.85 -19.94
C GLY A 894 6.70 7.00 -18.53
N SER A 895 7.37 7.76 -17.66
CA SER A 895 6.89 8.13 -16.33
C SER A 895 7.28 9.57 -15.99
N PRO A 896 6.33 10.46 -15.66
CA PRO A 896 6.65 11.74 -15.03
C PRO A 896 7.33 11.53 -13.68
N SER A 897 8.38 12.28 -13.43
CA SER A 897 9.19 12.23 -12.21
C SER A 897 8.45 12.86 -10.99
N ASN A 898 8.69 12.54 -9.71
CA ASN A 898 9.76 11.74 -9.09
C ASN A 898 9.51 11.44 -7.57
N LYS A 899 10.26 10.47 -6.97
CA LYS A 899 10.58 10.29 -5.50
C LYS A 899 9.46 9.78 -4.52
N THR A 900 9.62 8.95 -3.45
CA THR A 900 10.61 7.94 -2.91
C THR A 900 10.09 7.19 -1.61
N ASP A 901 10.04 5.83 -1.52
CA ASP A 901 10.15 4.91 -0.31
C ASP A 901 9.20 4.85 0.94
N ARG A 902 9.22 3.89 1.93
CA ARG A 902 9.99 2.62 2.32
C ARG A 902 8.98 1.50 2.90
N ARG A 903 9.37 0.34 3.55
CA ARG A 903 8.48 -0.83 3.95
C ARG A 903 9.02 -1.86 5.09
N SER A 904 8.55 -3.15 5.21
CA SER A 904 8.27 -4.10 6.40
C SER A 904 8.98 -5.46 6.98
N VAL A 905 8.38 -6.23 7.99
CA VAL A 905 8.25 -7.77 8.30
C VAL A 905 8.87 -8.55 9.55
N ASN A 906 8.34 -9.76 10.03
CA ASN A 906 8.60 -10.62 11.28
C ASN A 906 8.93 -12.21 11.27
N PRO A 907 9.35 -12.90 12.41
CA PRO A 907 9.48 -14.39 12.77
C PRO A 907 9.03 -14.93 14.24
N VAL A 908 8.77 -16.23 14.56
CA VAL A 908 7.82 -16.86 15.62
C VAL A 908 8.43 -17.42 16.98
N PRO A 909 8.18 -18.62 17.69
CA PRO A 909 7.44 -19.96 17.54
C PRO A 909 6.44 -20.43 18.72
N ILE A 910 5.93 -21.72 18.77
CA ILE A 910 4.95 -22.32 19.78
C ILE A 910 5.02 -23.90 19.94
N LYS A 911 4.72 -24.50 21.13
CA LYS A 911 4.01 -25.82 21.49
C LYS A 911 4.12 -26.12 23.03
N ASN A 912 3.66 -27.21 23.72
CA ASN A 912 2.44 -28.08 23.92
C ASN A 912 2.69 -28.98 25.22
N MET A 913 1.84 -29.80 25.90
CA MET A 913 0.46 -30.37 25.80
C MET A 913 -0.15 -30.79 27.21
N LEU A 914 -0.98 -31.87 27.35
CA LEU A 914 -1.87 -32.26 28.50
C LEU A 914 -2.10 -33.83 28.61
N PRO A 915 -3.02 -34.46 29.42
CA PRO A 915 -3.64 -34.24 30.78
C PRO A 915 -3.80 -35.53 31.70
N ILE A 916 -4.44 -35.42 32.90
CA ILE A 916 -5.52 -36.30 33.51
C ILE A 916 -5.46 -36.65 35.03
N SER A 917 -6.59 -36.39 35.73
CA SER A 917 -7.07 -36.95 37.03
C SER A 917 -6.40 -36.53 38.36
N CYS A 918 -7.05 -36.87 39.48
CA CYS A 918 -6.91 -36.15 40.76
C CYS A 918 -7.15 -37.02 42.01
N TYR A 919 -6.37 -36.75 43.06
CA TYR A 919 -6.71 -36.92 44.49
C TYR A 919 -5.93 -35.86 45.31
N ILE A 920 -6.40 -35.53 46.52
CA ILE A 920 -5.79 -34.51 47.40
C ILE A 920 -5.12 -35.20 48.59
N THR A 921 -3.86 -34.83 48.87
CA THR A 921 -3.19 -34.95 50.17
C THR A 921 -2.38 -33.68 50.42
N GLU A 922 -2.18 -33.33 51.70
CA GLU A 922 -1.73 -32.00 52.12
C GLU A 922 -0.21 -31.80 51.99
N ASP A 923 0.22 -31.11 50.93
CA ASP A 923 1.49 -30.36 50.89
C ASP A 923 1.39 -29.28 49.78
N GLU A 924 1.17 -28.01 50.15
CA GLU A 924 0.95 -26.93 49.18
C GLU A 924 2.26 -26.44 48.55
N GLU A 925 2.69 -27.13 47.49
CA GLU A 925 3.73 -26.65 46.58
C GLU A 925 3.32 -25.31 45.95
N ARG A 926 4.17 -24.29 46.15
CA ARG A 926 4.00 -22.97 45.52
C ARG A 926 4.19 -23.07 44.00
N PRO A 927 3.54 -22.19 43.21
CA PRO A 927 3.81 -22.07 41.79
C PRO A 927 5.29 -21.76 41.52
N LYS A 928 5.86 -22.49 40.56
CA LYS A 928 7.22 -22.41 40.05
C LYS A 928 7.28 -21.94 38.59
N THR A 929 6.20 -22.13 37.81
CA THR A 929 6.19 -21.91 36.34
C THR A 929 5.34 -20.72 35.88
N VAL A 930 5.53 -20.28 34.62
CA VAL A 930 4.80 -19.14 34.02
C VAL A 930 3.35 -19.54 33.69
N GLU A 931 3.18 -20.81 33.36
CA GLU A 931 1.95 -21.52 33.08
C GLU A 931 1.04 -21.51 34.32
N GLU A 932 1.58 -21.88 35.49
CA GLU A 932 0.84 -21.89 36.77
C GLU A 932 0.31 -20.50 37.16
N LEU A 933 1.13 -19.44 37.05
CA LEU A 933 0.65 -18.06 37.26
C LEU A 933 -0.50 -17.73 36.30
N THR A 934 -0.35 -18.10 35.04
CA THR A 934 -1.33 -17.77 33.99
C THR A 934 -2.66 -18.51 34.20
N VAL A 935 -2.62 -19.79 34.61
CA VAL A 935 -3.81 -20.60 34.95
C VAL A 935 -4.52 -20.04 36.19
N ALA A 936 -3.78 -19.70 37.24
CA ALA A 936 -4.35 -19.11 38.46
C ALA A 936 -5.00 -17.74 38.21
N LEU A 937 -4.35 -16.87 37.44
CA LEU A 937 -4.91 -15.57 37.07
C LEU A 937 -6.20 -15.73 36.25
N ALA A 938 -6.25 -16.69 35.33
CA ALA A 938 -7.45 -17.01 34.55
C ALA A 938 -8.60 -17.53 35.43
N LYS A 939 -8.32 -18.47 36.37
CA LYS A 939 -9.28 -18.97 37.39
C LYS A 939 -9.94 -17.85 38.19
N HIS A 940 -9.24 -16.73 38.37
CA HIS A 940 -9.68 -15.57 39.14
C HIS A 940 -10.12 -14.35 38.29
N ASN A 941 -10.27 -14.51 36.97
CA ASN A 941 -10.62 -13.44 36.01
C ASN A 941 -9.67 -12.23 35.98
N ILE A 942 -8.41 -12.39 36.40
CA ILE A 942 -7.41 -11.33 36.40
C ILE A 942 -6.67 -11.36 35.06
N GLN A 943 -6.80 -10.31 34.25
CA GLN A 943 -6.16 -10.27 32.93
C GLN A 943 -4.70 -9.85 33.04
N LYS A 944 -3.76 -10.74 32.68
CA LYS A 944 -2.32 -10.44 32.49
C LYS A 944 -2.10 -9.89 31.09
N TYR A 945 -1.37 -8.78 30.97
CA TYR A 945 -0.82 -8.28 29.72
C TYR A 945 0.69 -8.09 29.86
N PHE A 946 1.48 -8.71 28.98
CA PHE A 946 2.91 -8.42 28.85
C PHE A 946 3.09 -7.30 27.82
N THR A 947 3.98 -6.35 28.10
CA THR A 947 4.38 -5.30 27.16
C THR A 947 5.86 -5.04 27.32
N TYR A 948 6.59 -4.91 26.21
CA TYR A 948 8.02 -4.63 26.23
C TYR A 948 8.41 -3.63 25.14
N SER A 949 9.62 -3.08 25.26
CA SER A 949 10.24 -2.17 24.31
C SER A 949 11.70 -2.53 24.13
N ILE A 950 12.18 -2.45 22.88
CA ILE A 950 13.56 -2.71 22.50
C ILE A 950 14.32 -1.39 22.48
N CYS A 951 15.47 -1.34 23.16
CA CYS A 951 16.39 -0.22 23.13
C CYS A 951 17.80 -0.70 22.75
N LYS A 952 18.60 0.17 22.14
CA LYS A 952 20.01 -0.12 21.88
C LYS A 952 20.81 -0.04 23.18
N GLY A 953 21.71 -0.98 23.38
CA GLY A 953 22.62 -0.99 24.50
C GLY A 953 23.92 -1.70 24.17
N TYR A 954 24.60 -2.12 25.24
CA TYR A 954 25.91 -2.71 25.22
C TYR A 954 25.88 -3.99 26.05
N ALA A 955 26.64 -4.97 25.60
CA ALA A 955 26.99 -6.16 26.36
C ALA A 955 28.50 -6.17 26.55
N SER A 956 28.94 -6.35 27.80
CA SER A 956 30.35 -6.59 28.11
C SER A 956 30.53 -8.01 28.64
N SER A 957 31.64 -8.64 28.28
CA SER A 957 32.10 -9.90 28.87
C SER A 957 33.38 -9.62 29.65
N VAL A 958 33.41 -9.95 30.93
CA VAL A 958 34.66 -9.99 31.71
C VAL A 958 35.22 -11.41 31.68
N ILE A 959 36.36 -11.56 31.01
CA ILE A 959 37.12 -12.81 30.90
C ILE A 959 38.15 -12.83 32.02
N ILE A 960 38.15 -13.89 32.83
CA ILE A 960 38.96 -14.03 34.04
C ILE A 960 39.78 -15.32 33.94
N SER A 961 41.09 -15.19 33.80
CA SER A 961 42.02 -16.32 33.62
C SER A 961 42.78 -16.61 34.91
N LYS A 962 42.08 -17.15 35.91
CA LYS A 962 42.64 -17.32 37.27
C LYS A 962 43.33 -18.68 37.44
N LYS A 963 44.59 -18.61 37.85
CA LYS A 963 45.42 -19.77 38.22
C LYS A 963 45.42 -20.00 39.73
N ASN A 964 45.72 -21.23 40.14
CA ASN A 964 45.95 -21.62 41.54
C ASN A 964 44.75 -21.26 42.46
N ILE A 965 43.54 -21.59 42.01
CA ILE A 965 42.31 -21.49 42.80
C ILE A 965 42.27 -22.67 43.77
N MET A 966 42.18 -22.37 45.06
CA MET A 966 41.96 -23.37 46.12
C MET A 966 40.46 -23.51 46.41
N LEU A 967 39.93 -24.71 46.27
CA LEU A 967 38.60 -25.08 46.78
C LEU A 967 38.77 -26.05 47.95
N GLU A 968 38.14 -25.73 49.08
CA GLU A 968 38.21 -26.51 50.33
C GLU A 968 36.85 -27.20 50.55
N SER A 969 36.82 -28.40 51.14
CA SER A 969 35.53 -29.04 51.49
C SER A 969 34.71 -28.19 52.46
N LEU A 970 33.38 -28.27 52.34
CA LEU A 970 32.42 -27.61 53.25
C LEU A 970 32.55 -28.10 54.70
N GLU A 971 32.90 -29.37 54.86
CA GLU A 971 32.96 -30.09 56.13
C GLU A 971 34.32 -30.81 56.24
N TRP A 972 34.71 -31.14 57.46
CA TRP A 972 35.81 -32.08 57.73
C TRP A 972 35.23 -33.50 57.79
N CYS A 973 36.00 -34.50 57.37
CA CYS A 973 35.54 -35.89 57.24
C CYS A 973 36.46 -36.86 58.00
N ASP A 974 35.95 -38.03 58.38
CA ASP A 974 36.73 -39.04 59.10
C ASP A 974 37.72 -39.80 58.21
N THR A 975 37.53 -39.77 56.88
CA THR A 975 38.36 -40.52 55.93
C THR A 975 38.82 -39.69 54.73
N GLU A 976 39.99 -40.04 54.18
CA GLU A 976 40.55 -39.37 52.99
C GLU A 976 39.66 -39.56 51.76
N GLU A 977 39.04 -40.74 51.56
CA GLU A 977 38.17 -40.98 50.42
C GLU A 977 36.85 -40.18 50.49
N GLU A 978 36.27 -40.03 51.68
CA GLU A 978 35.10 -39.18 51.90
C GLU A 978 35.43 -37.70 51.68
N ALA A 979 36.54 -37.20 52.23
CA ALA A 979 37.01 -35.84 52.00
C ALA A 979 37.29 -35.55 50.52
N LEU A 980 37.89 -36.50 49.79
CA LEU A 980 38.10 -36.42 48.33
C LEU A 980 36.78 -36.35 47.58
N ASN A 981 35.86 -37.30 47.83
CA ASN A 981 34.59 -37.37 47.11
C ASN A 981 33.72 -36.14 47.41
N THR A 982 33.70 -35.65 48.65
CA THR A 982 33.04 -34.38 49.03
C THR A 982 33.66 -33.18 48.32
N SER A 983 34.99 -33.08 48.24
CA SER A 983 35.69 -31.97 47.57
C SER A 983 35.47 -31.97 46.05
N TYR A 984 35.51 -33.13 45.40
CA TYR A 984 35.19 -33.24 43.97
C TYR A 984 33.71 -32.99 43.69
N LYS A 985 32.80 -33.51 44.52
CA LYS A 985 31.37 -33.22 44.42
C LYS A 985 31.07 -31.72 44.60
N MET A 986 31.81 -31.05 45.47
CA MET A 986 31.79 -29.59 45.62
C MET A 986 32.34 -28.89 44.38
N LEU A 987 33.48 -29.32 43.82
CA LEU A 987 34.04 -28.79 42.57
C LEU A 987 33.08 -28.94 41.38
N GLY A 988 32.41 -30.08 41.24
CA GLY A 988 31.40 -30.32 40.20
C GLY A 988 30.21 -29.36 40.33
N ARG A 989 29.71 -29.16 41.55
CA ARG A 989 28.69 -28.15 41.87
C ARG A 989 29.17 -26.74 41.53
N THR A 990 30.36 -26.34 42.00
CA THR A 990 30.96 -25.03 41.72
C THR A 990 31.13 -24.78 40.21
N LEU A 991 31.55 -25.77 39.43
CA LEU A 991 31.67 -25.65 37.97
C LEU A 991 30.30 -25.54 37.29
N TYR A 992 29.28 -26.24 37.77
CA TYR A 992 27.90 -26.09 37.30
C TYR A 992 27.34 -24.70 37.62
N ASP A 993 27.50 -24.23 38.87
CA ASP A 993 27.05 -22.91 39.33
C ASP A 993 27.78 -21.76 38.59
N LEU A 994 29.04 -21.97 38.18
CA LEU A 994 29.82 -21.09 37.31
C LEU A 994 29.46 -21.19 35.81
N GLY A 995 28.54 -22.07 35.41
CA GLY A 995 28.16 -22.28 34.01
C GLY A 995 29.26 -22.91 33.14
N GLN A 996 30.22 -23.62 33.76
CA GLN A 996 31.34 -24.26 33.08
C GLN A 996 31.02 -25.67 32.55
N ILE A 997 29.90 -26.24 32.97
CA ILE A 997 29.33 -27.51 32.50
C ILE A 997 27.82 -27.35 32.35
N SER A 998 27.23 -28.04 31.37
CA SER A 998 25.78 -28.08 31.13
C SER A 998 25.03 -28.84 32.21
N ASP A 999 25.66 -29.88 32.75
CA ASP A 999 25.04 -30.89 33.61
C ASP A 999 25.78 -30.98 34.94
N ARG A 1000 25.04 -31.28 36.02
CA ARG A 1000 25.58 -31.36 37.38
C ARG A 1000 26.35 -32.67 37.59
N ILE A 1001 27.63 -32.66 37.23
CA ILE A 1001 28.54 -33.77 37.52
C ILE A 1001 28.77 -33.85 39.03
N GLU A 1002 28.46 -35.00 39.64
CA GLU A 1002 28.72 -35.26 41.07
C GLU A 1002 29.77 -36.36 41.34
N THR A 1003 30.37 -36.97 40.31
CA THR A 1003 31.45 -37.96 40.46
C THR A 1003 32.85 -37.39 40.22
N ARG A 1004 33.85 -37.91 40.95
CA ARG A 1004 35.26 -37.52 40.84
C ARG A 1004 35.83 -37.74 39.45
N ASP A 1005 35.54 -38.89 38.85
CA ASP A 1005 36.27 -39.34 37.67
C ASP A 1005 35.72 -38.69 36.39
N GLU A 1006 34.42 -38.34 36.35
CA GLU A 1006 33.86 -37.46 35.32
C GLU A 1006 34.47 -36.04 35.36
N ILE A 1007 34.77 -35.49 36.54
CA ILE A 1007 35.45 -34.20 36.68
C ILE A 1007 36.90 -34.32 36.21
N LYS A 1008 37.63 -35.37 36.57
CA LYS A 1008 39.01 -35.59 36.06
C LYS A 1008 39.01 -35.69 34.53
N ASN A 1009 38.06 -36.42 33.94
CA ASN A 1009 37.86 -36.50 32.48
C ASN A 1009 37.46 -35.15 31.85
N LEU A 1010 36.68 -34.31 32.54
CA LEU A 1010 36.29 -32.98 32.08
C LEU A 1010 37.51 -32.05 31.90
N PHE A 1011 38.40 -32.01 32.89
CA PHE A 1011 39.61 -31.19 32.83
C PHE A 1011 40.51 -31.62 31.65
N GLU A 1012 40.67 -32.92 31.43
CA GLU A 1012 41.43 -33.46 30.29
C GLU A 1012 40.80 -33.11 28.94
N ARG A 1013 39.47 -33.25 28.80
CA ARG A 1013 38.73 -32.83 27.59
C ARG A 1013 38.88 -31.33 27.32
N LYS A 1014 38.95 -30.50 28.37
CA LYS A 1014 39.21 -29.05 28.27
C LYS A 1014 40.70 -28.68 28.15
N GLN A 1015 41.61 -29.66 28.08
CA GLN A 1015 43.07 -29.47 28.03
C GLN A 1015 43.63 -28.67 29.23
N LEU A 1016 42.94 -28.74 30.37
CA LEU A 1016 43.36 -28.13 31.63
C LEU A 1016 44.15 -29.14 32.48
N PRO A 1017 45.13 -28.71 33.29
CA PRO A 1017 45.74 -29.57 34.30
C PRO A 1017 44.67 -30.15 35.23
N ARG A 1018 44.73 -31.45 35.52
CA ARG A 1018 43.87 -32.08 36.55
C ARG A 1018 44.04 -31.32 37.89
N PRO A 1019 42.97 -31.13 38.68
CA PRO A 1019 43.07 -30.53 40.01
C PRO A 1019 44.09 -31.30 40.88
N GLN A 1020 44.94 -30.58 41.61
CA GLN A 1020 45.87 -31.18 42.56
C GLN A 1020 45.22 -31.32 43.94
N GLU A 1021 45.47 -32.46 44.57
CA GLU A 1021 44.83 -32.88 45.81
C GLU A 1021 45.76 -32.59 46.99
N THR A 1022 45.40 -31.58 47.80
CA THR A 1022 46.14 -31.15 48.99
C THR A 1022 45.31 -31.36 50.26
N TRP A 1023 45.95 -31.34 51.43
CA TRP A 1023 45.35 -31.86 52.67
C TRP A 1023 45.56 -30.96 53.87
N LYS A 1024 44.49 -30.76 54.66
CA LYS A 1024 44.51 -30.23 56.02
C LYS A 1024 44.06 -31.33 56.99
N ARG A 1025 44.62 -31.35 58.19
CA ARG A 1025 44.27 -32.32 59.25
C ARG A 1025 44.13 -31.60 60.59
N LYS A 1026 43.14 -31.98 61.41
CA LYS A 1026 42.86 -31.38 62.72
C LYS A 1026 42.10 -32.39 63.58
N ASP A 1027 42.58 -32.69 64.78
CA ASP A 1027 41.85 -33.48 65.80
C ASP A 1027 41.24 -34.81 65.28
N ASN A 1028 42.01 -35.55 64.47
CA ASN A 1028 41.64 -36.73 63.65
C ASN A 1028 40.77 -36.47 62.40
N GLU A 1029 40.12 -35.32 62.29
CA GLU A 1029 39.33 -34.92 61.12
C GLU A 1029 40.24 -34.51 59.93
N LEU A 1030 39.76 -34.75 58.71
CA LEU A 1030 40.50 -34.57 57.45
C LEU A 1030 39.74 -33.64 56.49
N MET A 1031 40.46 -32.74 55.82
CA MET A 1031 39.89 -31.83 54.83
C MET A 1031 40.76 -31.85 53.57
N CYS A 1032 40.17 -32.29 52.46
CA CYS A 1032 40.82 -32.22 51.14
C CYS A 1032 40.63 -30.81 50.56
N CYS A 1033 41.61 -30.36 49.79
CA CYS A 1033 41.68 -29.04 49.20
C CYS A 1033 42.18 -29.18 47.76
N LEU A 1034 41.36 -28.80 46.78
CA LEU A 1034 41.64 -28.94 45.35
C LEU A 1034 42.24 -27.64 44.79
N GLU A 1035 43.46 -27.72 44.27
CA GLU A 1035 44.11 -26.63 43.56
C GLU A 1035 43.94 -26.79 42.05
N PHE A 1036 43.40 -25.78 41.36
CA PHE A 1036 43.18 -25.84 39.91
C PHE A 1036 43.24 -24.46 39.23
N SER A 1037 43.18 -24.42 37.91
CA SER A 1037 43.16 -23.19 37.11
C SER A 1037 41.98 -23.21 36.14
N MET A 1038 41.34 -22.06 35.91
CA MET A 1038 40.25 -21.96 34.93
C MET A 1038 40.13 -20.57 34.31
N ASN A 1039 39.66 -20.55 33.07
CA ASN A 1039 39.22 -19.35 32.37
C ASN A 1039 37.70 -19.26 32.49
N LEU A 1040 37.22 -18.16 33.05
CA LEU A 1040 35.79 -17.86 33.23
C LEU A 1040 35.41 -16.68 32.35
N SER A 1041 34.15 -16.61 31.94
CA SER A 1041 33.60 -15.46 31.22
C SER A 1041 32.23 -15.13 31.81
N PHE A 1042 32.08 -13.92 32.32
CA PHE A 1042 30.83 -13.42 32.89
C PHE A 1042 30.34 -12.25 32.04
N LYS A 1043 29.09 -12.31 31.62
CA LYS A 1043 28.50 -11.32 30.73
C LYS A 1043 27.52 -10.42 31.49
N GLY A 1044 27.50 -9.14 31.14
CA GLY A 1044 26.60 -8.15 31.71
C GLY A 1044 26.17 -7.11 30.68
N TYR A 1045 25.14 -6.35 31.03
CA TYR A 1045 24.34 -5.61 30.06
C TYR A 1045 23.96 -4.21 30.57
N GLY A 1046 23.88 -3.23 29.66
CA GLY A 1046 23.49 -1.87 30.03
C GLY A 1046 23.26 -0.94 28.84
N LYS A 1047 22.60 0.20 29.10
CA LYS A 1047 22.31 1.21 28.06
C LYS A 1047 23.57 1.90 27.53
N GLU A 1048 24.63 1.88 28.33
CA GLU A 1048 25.95 2.42 28.01
C GLU A 1048 27.03 1.34 28.28
N GLY A 1049 28.14 1.36 27.55
CA GLY A 1049 29.24 0.39 27.71
C GLY A 1049 29.79 0.33 29.15
N LYS A 1050 29.80 1.48 29.85
CA LYS A 1050 30.19 1.56 31.26
C LYS A 1050 29.23 0.78 32.18
N MET A 1051 27.92 0.89 31.96
CA MET A 1051 26.91 0.10 32.70
C MET A 1051 27.04 -1.40 32.40
N ALA A 1052 27.30 -1.77 31.14
CA ALA A 1052 27.47 -3.17 30.76
C ALA A 1052 28.72 -3.80 31.38
N LYS A 1053 29.82 -3.04 31.49
CA LYS A 1053 31.03 -3.43 32.23
C LYS A 1053 30.79 -3.61 33.72
N GLU A 1054 30.11 -2.67 34.36
CA GLU A 1054 29.77 -2.75 35.78
C GLU A 1054 28.85 -3.95 36.07
N ASP A 1055 27.85 -4.21 35.24
CA ASP A 1055 27.01 -5.40 35.40
C ASP A 1055 27.78 -6.72 35.14
N ALA A 1056 28.72 -6.73 34.18
CA ALA A 1056 29.57 -7.90 33.95
C ALA A 1056 30.48 -8.17 35.17
N ALA A 1057 31.07 -7.13 35.75
CA ALA A 1057 31.87 -7.21 36.96
C ALA A 1057 31.05 -7.64 38.18
N LYS A 1058 29.84 -7.09 38.35
CA LYS A 1058 28.87 -7.48 39.38
C LYS A 1058 28.47 -8.96 39.26
N ASN A 1059 28.17 -9.44 38.05
CA ASN A 1059 27.82 -10.83 37.79
C ASN A 1059 29.00 -11.79 38.03
N ALA A 1060 30.23 -11.35 37.75
CA ALA A 1060 31.45 -12.08 38.13
C ALA A 1060 31.65 -12.09 39.65
N PHE A 1061 31.57 -10.94 40.32
CA PHE A 1061 31.78 -10.81 41.77
C PHE A 1061 30.77 -11.65 42.56
N ALA A 1062 29.48 -11.60 42.20
CA ALA A 1062 28.42 -12.36 42.86
C ALA A 1062 28.65 -13.89 42.82
N LYS A 1063 29.28 -14.41 41.74
CA LYS A 1063 29.63 -15.83 41.63
C LYS A 1063 31.00 -16.18 42.20
N LEU A 1064 31.98 -15.27 42.13
CA LEU A 1064 33.36 -15.52 42.59
C LEU A 1064 33.58 -15.27 44.08
N ALA A 1065 32.91 -14.28 44.69
CA ALA A 1065 33.13 -13.91 46.09
C ALA A 1065 32.94 -15.07 47.08
N PRO A 1066 31.90 -15.95 46.95
CA PRO A 1066 31.75 -17.11 47.82
C PRO A 1066 32.88 -18.15 47.65
N ILE A 1067 33.37 -18.33 46.43
CA ILE A 1067 34.37 -19.34 46.07
C ILE A 1067 35.76 -18.90 46.53
N LEU A 1068 36.12 -17.64 46.25
CA LEU A 1068 37.41 -17.04 46.53
C LEU A 1068 37.46 -16.34 47.90
N LYS A 1069 36.41 -16.52 48.73
CA LYS A 1069 36.27 -15.99 50.09
C LYS A 1069 36.51 -14.47 50.18
N TRP A 1070 35.97 -13.71 49.23
CA TRP A 1070 36.00 -12.25 49.23
C TRP A 1070 34.94 -11.67 50.18
N ASP A 1071 35.21 -10.50 50.78
CA ASP A 1071 34.27 -9.88 51.72
C ASP A 1071 33.03 -9.33 50.98
N THR A 1072 31.87 -9.88 51.31
CA THR A 1072 30.58 -9.51 50.71
C THR A 1072 29.92 -8.30 51.38
N ASN A 1073 30.48 -7.80 52.50
CA ASN A 1073 29.96 -6.61 53.18
C ASN A 1073 30.28 -5.29 52.43
N GLU A 1074 31.11 -5.33 51.38
CA GLU A 1074 31.35 -4.13 50.55
C GLU A 1074 30.08 -3.63 49.83
N ASN A 1075 29.04 -4.45 49.63
CA ASN A 1075 27.85 -4.15 48.81
C ASN A 1075 27.05 -2.88 49.21
N ASP A 1076 27.12 -2.43 50.47
CA ASP A 1076 26.11 -1.53 51.06
C ASP A 1076 26.28 -0.02 50.75
N LYS A 1077 27.08 0.34 49.72
CA LYS A 1077 27.32 1.73 49.28
C LYS A 1077 27.53 1.82 47.76
N GLY A 1078 26.65 2.52 47.04
CA GLY A 1078 26.81 2.85 45.62
C GLY A 1078 27.84 3.98 45.37
N PRO A 1079 28.02 4.48 44.12
CA PRO A 1079 27.20 4.25 42.91
C PRO A 1079 27.82 3.20 41.94
N ALA A 1080 27.36 3.19 40.68
CA ALA A 1080 27.58 2.15 39.66
C ALA A 1080 28.94 2.17 38.95
N GLU A 1081 30.04 2.31 39.69
CA GLU A 1081 31.42 2.31 39.15
C GLU A 1081 32.37 1.44 39.98
N ARG A 1082 31.84 0.59 40.87
CA ARG A 1082 32.55 0.02 42.01
C ARG A 1082 32.84 -1.48 41.86
N TYR A 1083 32.01 -2.24 41.15
CA TYR A 1083 32.28 -3.67 40.94
C TYR A 1083 33.47 -3.89 40.02
N VAL A 1084 33.67 -3.06 38.98
CA VAL A 1084 34.88 -3.07 38.14
C VAL A 1084 36.14 -2.88 39.01
N GLU A 1085 36.17 -1.85 39.85
CA GLU A 1085 37.31 -1.57 40.74
C GLU A 1085 37.57 -2.72 41.73
N ILE A 1086 36.52 -3.32 42.30
CA ILE A 1086 36.66 -4.46 43.22
C ILE A 1086 37.26 -5.67 42.48
N LEU A 1087 36.77 -5.98 41.28
CA LEU A 1087 37.31 -7.08 40.47
C LEU A 1087 38.79 -6.85 40.11
N GLU A 1088 39.13 -5.67 39.60
CA GLU A 1088 40.49 -5.31 39.21
C GLU A 1088 41.45 -5.27 40.43
N ARG A 1089 40.95 -4.92 41.63
CA ARG A 1089 41.71 -4.98 42.89
C ARG A 1089 42.05 -6.43 43.29
N HIS A 1090 41.11 -7.37 43.16
CA HIS A 1090 41.32 -8.79 43.51
C HIS A 1090 42.03 -9.61 42.43
N LEU A 1091 41.85 -9.27 41.15
CA LEU A 1091 42.34 -10.06 40.01
C LEU A 1091 43.50 -9.40 39.26
N ARG A 1092 43.60 -8.07 39.28
CA ARG A 1092 44.57 -7.29 38.48
C ARG A 1092 44.55 -7.73 37.01
N ASN A 1093 45.72 -8.04 36.44
CA ASN A 1093 45.90 -8.46 35.06
C ASN A 1093 45.22 -9.81 34.71
N ASP A 1094 44.69 -10.56 35.69
CA ASP A 1094 43.99 -11.82 35.44
C ASP A 1094 42.57 -11.60 34.86
N CYS A 1095 42.10 -10.35 34.71
CA CYS A 1095 40.80 -10.01 34.11
C CYS A 1095 40.92 -9.06 32.90
N GLN A 1096 40.04 -9.24 31.91
CA GLN A 1096 39.94 -8.41 30.70
C GLN A 1096 38.46 -8.21 30.33
N TYR A 1097 38.11 -7.02 29.81
CA TYR A 1097 36.74 -6.71 29.39
C TYR A 1097 36.63 -6.56 27.87
N GLU A 1098 35.80 -7.39 27.26
CA GLU A 1098 35.34 -7.21 25.88
C GLU A 1098 34.03 -6.41 25.85
N GLU A 1099 33.85 -5.50 24.90
CA GLU A 1099 32.61 -4.74 24.70
C GLU A 1099 32.00 -5.02 23.31
N SER A 1100 30.67 -5.10 23.27
CA SER A 1100 29.90 -5.31 22.04
C SER A 1100 28.57 -4.55 22.11
N SER A 1101 28.05 -4.11 20.96
CA SER A 1101 26.70 -3.52 20.88
C SER A 1101 25.64 -4.61 20.83
N CYS A 1102 24.60 -4.53 21.66
CA CYS A 1102 23.46 -5.43 21.61
C CYS A 1102 22.13 -4.65 21.65
N ASP A 1103 21.03 -5.35 21.40
CA ASP A 1103 19.70 -4.83 21.70
C ASP A 1103 19.29 -5.33 23.10
N LEU A 1104 18.57 -4.50 23.86
CA LEU A 1104 18.12 -4.77 25.22
C LEU A 1104 16.63 -4.50 25.37
N TYR A 1105 15.97 -5.32 26.18
CA TYR A 1105 14.53 -5.37 26.37
C TYR A 1105 14.18 -4.82 27.74
N SER A 1106 13.20 -3.91 27.80
CA SER A 1106 12.59 -3.44 29.05
C SER A 1106 11.07 -3.50 28.96
N GLY A 1107 10.37 -3.79 30.05
CA GLY A 1107 8.95 -4.08 29.97
C GLY A 1107 8.17 -4.02 31.27
N ASP A 1108 6.87 -4.11 31.08
CA ASP A 1108 5.81 -4.04 32.08
C ASP A 1108 4.88 -5.24 31.93
N VAL A 1109 4.55 -5.89 33.05
CA VAL A 1109 3.36 -6.75 33.17
C VAL A 1109 2.24 -5.97 33.85
N VAL A 1110 1.10 -5.90 33.18
CA VAL A 1110 -0.11 -5.23 33.67
C VAL A 1110 -1.16 -6.27 34.07
N PHE A 1111 -1.57 -6.23 35.34
CA PHE A 1111 -2.70 -7.01 35.86
C PHE A 1111 -3.95 -6.13 35.91
N SER A 1112 -4.98 -6.48 35.14
CA SER A 1112 -6.29 -5.83 35.21
C SER A 1112 -7.21 -6.63 36.11
N PHE A 1113 -7.40 -6.15 37.34
CA PHE A 1113 -8.40 -6.63 38.28
C PHE A 1113 -9.74 -5.98 37.97
N ARG A 1114 -10.78 -6.80 37.81
CA ARG A 1114 -12.14 -6.33 37.61
C ARG A 1114 -13.05 -6.95 38.64
N ASP A 1115 -13.62 -6.09 39.47
CA ASP A 1115 -14.59 -6.39 40.52
C ASP A 1115 -14.11 -7.56 41.42
N PHE A 1116 -12.79 -7.59 41.63
CA PHE A 1116 -12.08 -8.64 42.35
C PHE A 1116 -12.19 -8.43 43.85
N THR A 1117 -12.50 -9.49 44.59
CA THR A 1117 -12.81 -9.40 46.03
C THR A 1117 -11.73 -10.06 46.87
N VAL A 1118 -11.13 -9.27 47.77
CA VAL A 1118 -10.15 -9.73 48.77
C VAL A 1118 -10.87 -9.94 50.10
N CYS A 1119 -10.76 -11.14 50.66
CA CYS A 1119 -11.36 -11.51 51.94
C CYS A 1119 -10.28 -11.75 53.02
N THR A 1120 -10.67 -11.70 54.29
CA THR A 1120 -9.89 -12.26 55.40
C THR A 1120 -9.80 -13.78 55.29
N LYS A 1121 -8.60 -14.35 55.42
CA LYS A 1121 -8.37 -15.81 55.52
C LYS A 1121 -9.13 -16.41 56.69
N GLN A 1122 -8.90 -15.84 57.87
CA GLN A 1122 -9.36 -16.33 59.16
C GLN A 1122 -10.39 -15.39 59.79
N THR A 1123 -11.10 -15.86 60.81
CA THR A 1123 -11.97 -15.01 61.63
C THR A 1123 -11.11 -14.24 62.64
N HIS A 1124 -11.33 -12.93 62.77
CA HIS A 1124 -10.55 -12.04 63.65
C HIS A 1124 -11.34 -11.58 64.87
N PRO A 1125 -10.68 -11.25 66.00
CA PRO A 1125 -11.35 -10.78 67.22
C PRO A 1125 -11.95 -9.36 67.11
N SER A 1126 -11.63 -8.60 66.06
CA SER A 1126 -12.24 -7.28 65.83
C SER A 1126 -12.33 -6.94 64.34
N LYS A 1127 -13.32 -6.11 63.96
CA LYS A 1127 -13.44 -5.51 62.62
C LYS A 1127 -12.14 -4.81 62.17
N ARG A 1128 -11.44 -4.14 63.09
CA ARG A 1128 -10.17 -3.44 62.80
C ARG A 1128 -9.04 -4.39 62.45
N ALA A 1129 -8.98 -5.58 63.06
CA ALA A 1129 -8.01 -6.61 62.70
C ALA A 1129 -8.36 -7.27 61.35
N ALA A 1130 -9.65 -7.57 61.13
CA ALA A 1130 -10.15 -8.08 59.85
C ALA A 1130 -9.84 -7.14 58.68
N GLN A 1131 -10.15 -5.84 58.82
CA GLN A 1131 -9.81 -4.83 57.81
C GLN A 1131 -8.30 -4.65 57.64
N LYS A 1132 -7.48 -4.85 58.68
CA LYS A 1132 -6.03 -4.74 58.59
C LYS A 1132 -5.46 -5.81 57.64
N GLU A 1133 -5.86 -7.08 57.82
CA GLU A 1133 -5.41 -8.17 56.94
C GLU A 1133 -5.77 -7.89 55.47
N VAL A 1134 -7.02 -7.48 55.21
CA VAL A 1134 -7.49 -7.13 53.86
C VAL A 1134 -6.71 -5.94 53.28
N CYS A 1135 -6.34 -4.95 54.10
CA CYS A 1135 -5.45 -3.86 53.67
C CYS A 1135 -4.04 -4.36 53.33
N GLU A 1136 -3.46 -5.27 54.10
CA GLU A 1136 -2.11 -5.79 53.86
C GLU A 1136 -2.05 -6.67 52.60
N ARG A 1137 -3.06 -7.53 52.38
CA ARG A 1137 -3.24 -8.30 51.13
C ARG A 1137 -3.37 -7.37 49.92
N LEU A 1138 -4.22 -6.35 50.01
CA LEU A 1138 -4.43 -5.37 48.94
C LEU A 1138 -3.18 -4.51 48.69
N ALA A 1139 -2.49 -4.04 49.74
CA ALA A 1139 -1.27 -3.26 49.62
C ALA A 1139 -0.15 -4.01 48.87
N SER A 1140 0.02 -5.31 49.13
CA SER A 1140 0.95 -6.18 48.38
C SER A 1140 0.66 -6.12 46.87
N VAL A 1141 -0.60 -6.34 46.49
CA VAL A 1141 -1.04 -6.29 45.07
C VAL A 1141 -0.73 -4.93 44.46
N LEU A 1142 -1.11 -3.83 45.12
CA LEU A 1142 -0.84 -2.47 44.65
C LEU A 1142 0.66 -2.13 44.62
N GLY A 1143 1.54 -2.91 45.27
CA GLY A 1143 2.97 -2.64 45.40
C GLY A 1143 3.30 -1.56 46.42
N LEU A 1144 2.40 -1.32 47.38
CA LEU A 1144 2.61 -0.38 48.48
C LEU A 1144 3.47 -1.03 49.57
N ASN A 1145 4.60 -0.42 49.92
CA ASN A 1145 5.48 -0.97 50.95
C ASN A 1145 4.80 -0.97 52.33
N VAL A 1146 4.53 -2.16 52.88
CA VAL A 1146 3.83 -2.38 54.16
C VAL A 1146 4.76 -2.15 55.36
N SER A 1147 6.06 -2.40 55.23
CA SER A 1147 7.05 -2.24 56.31
C SER A 1147 7.72 -0.86 56.36
N ASP A 1148 7.25 0.09 55.56
CA ASP A 1148 7.74 1.47 55.55
C ASP A 1148 7.22 2.27 56.77
N ILE A 1149 7.90 2.07 57.91
CA ILE A 1149 7.61 2.71 59.21
C ILE A 1149 7.84 4.24 59.17
N SER A 1150 8.54 4.78 58.16
CA SER A 1150 8.77 6.23 58.03
C SER A 1150 7.47 7.00 57.74
N ASN A 1151 6.51 6.36 57.07
CA ASN A 1151 5.27 6.97 56.64
C ASN A 1151 4.20 6.93 57.74
N LYS A 1152 3.97 8.07 58.40
CA LYS A 1152 2.96 8.27 59.48
C LYS A 1152 1.49 8.09 59.04
N ILE A 1153 1.24 7.78 57.77
CA ILE A 1153 -0.10 7.68 57.17
C ILE A 1153 -0.61 6.23 57.28
N PRO A 1154 -1.82 5.97 57.85
CA PRO A 1154 -2.37 4.62 57.96
C PRO A 1154 -2.46 3.90 56.61
N LEU A 1155 -2.17 2.60 56.58
CA LEU A 1155 -2.15 1.80 55.34
C LEU A 1155 -3.48 1.88 54.54
N LYS A 1156 -4.62 1.94 55.23
CA LYS A 1156 -5.94 2.12 54.61
C LYS A 1156 -6.04 3.45 53.84
N ASN A 1157 -5.48 4.53 54.39
CA ASN A 1157 -5.43 5.84 53.72
C ASN A 1157 -4.48 5.80 52.52
N ARG A 1158 -3.30 5.19 52.66
CA ARG A 1158 -2.33 4.99 51.55
C ARG A 1158 -2.94 4.20 50.37
N ILE A 1159 -3.83 3.24 50.66
CA ILE A 1159 -4.64 2.53 49.65
C ILE A 1159 -5.68 3.47 49.04
N GLN A 1160 -6.42 4.25 49.84
CA GLN A 1160 -7.40 5.20 49.34
C GLN A 1160 -6.77 6.26 48.43
N GLU A 1161 -5.62 6.82 48.82
CA GLU A 1161 -4.79 7.75 48.03
C GLU A 1161 -4.36 7.12 46.69
N TRP A 1162 -3.95 5.84 46.69
CA TRP A 1162 -3.60 5.10 45.48
C TRP A 1162 -4.79 4.99 44.51
N PHE A 1163 -5.98 4.59 44.99
CA PHE A 1163 -7.18 4.52 44.16
C PHE A 1163 -7.67 5.91 43.69
N GLN A 1164 -7.58 6.92 44.56
CA GLN A 1164 -7.96 8.30 44.24
C GLN A 1164 -7.09 8.91 43.14
N LYS A 1165 -5.78 8.65 43.14
CA LYS A 1165 -4.83 9.18 42.14
C LYS A 1165 -5.26 8.86 40.71
N ASP A 1166 -5.66 7.62 40.46
CA ASP A 1166 -6.07 7.16 39.13
C ASP A 1166 -7.61 7.28 38.91
N ASN A 1167 -8.32 8.02 39.79
CA ASN A 1167 -9.78 8.20 39.79
C ASN A 1167 -10.58 6.88 39.80
N LEU A 1168 -10.03 5.84 40.43
CA LEU A 1168 -10.66 4.53 40.54
C LEU A 1168 -11.67 4.48 41.70
N PRO A 1169 -12.71 3.62 41.63
CA PRO A 1169 -13.65 3.43 42.73
C PRO A 1169 -12.94 2.98 44.01
N ILE A 1170 -13.05 3.77 45.08
CA ILE A 1170 -12.43 3.47 46.37
C ILE A 1170 -13.02 2.15 46.92
N PRO A 1171 -12.18 1.16 47.28
CA PRO A 1171 -12.67 -0.12 47.80
C PRO A 1171 -13.50 0.06 49.07
N LYS A 1172 -14.71 -0.50 49.06
CA LYS A 1172 -15.60 -0.53 50.22
C LYS A 1172 -15.33 -1.78 51.04
N TYR A 1173 -15.20 -1.62 52.36
CA TYR A 1173 -14.92 -2.71 53.29
C TYR A 1173 -16.25 -3.15 53.90
N GLU A 1174 -16.61 -4.41 53.69
CA GLU A 1174 -17.79 -5.06 54.25
C GLU A 1174 -17.35 -5.97 55.40
N ASP A 1175 -17.82 -5.67 56.62
CA ASP A 1175 -17.45 -6.40 57.84
C ASP A 1175 -18.57 -7.36 58.28
N ASP A 1176 -18.42 -8.63 57.96
CA ASP A 1176 -19.37 -9.69 58.31
C ASP A 1176 -19.07 -10.23 59.72
N ALA A 1177 -20.07 -10.23 60.62
CA ALA A 1177 -19.97 -10.83 61.95
C ALA A 1177 -20.32 -12.33 61.89
N VAL A 1178 -19.46 -13.18 62.44
CA VAL A 1178 -19.60 -14.64 62.33
C VAL A 1178 -20.36 -15.20 63.54
N ALA A 1179 -21.32 -16.10 63.29
CA ALA A 1179 -22.00 -16.83 64.36
C ALA A 1179 -20.98 -17.66 65.17
N GLY A 1180 -20.95 -17.46 66.49
CA GLY A 1180 -19.90 -17.96 67.39
C GLY A 1180 -18.93 -16.89 67.91
N GLY A 1181 -18.93 -15.69 67.29
CA GLY A 1181 -18.14 -14.54 67.74
C GLY A 1181 -16.88 -14.32 66.89
N GLY A 1182 -16.64 -13.04 66.55
CA GLY A 1182 -15.55 -12.63 65.67
C GLY A 1182 -16.05 -12.08 64.33
N PHE A 1183 -15.10 -11.58 63.53
CA PHE A 1183 -15.37 -10.80 62.33
C PHE A 1183 -14.55 -11.31 61.15
N LYS A 1184 -15.18 -11.35 59.99
CA LYS A 1184 -14.50 -11.40 58.68
C LYS A 1184 -14.66 -10.05 57.99
N CYS A 1185 -13.78 -9.75 57.06
CA CYS A 1185 -13.89 -8.57 56.22
C CYS A 1185 -13.67 -8.97 54.76
N LYS A 1186 -14.39 -8.32 53.85
CA LYS A 1186 -14.13 -8.39 52.41
C LYS A 1186 -14.10 -7.00 51.79
N THR A 1187 -13.35 -6.83 50.70
CA THR A 1187 -13.40 -5.60 49.89
C THR A 1187 -13.27 -5.93 48.42
N THR A 1188 -14.12 -5.31 47.60
CA THR A 1188 -14.16 -5.49 46.15
C THR A 1188 -13.54 -4.28 45.46
N PHE A 1189 -12.68 -4.51 44.47
CA PHE A 1189 -11.98 -3.45 43.74
C PHE A 1189 -11.82 -3.73 42.24
N THR A 1190 -11.73 -2.64 41.47
CA THR A 1190 -11.36 -2.65 40.05
C THR A 1190 -10.15 -1.74 39.87
N ALA A 1191 -9.03 -2.28 39.38
CA ALA A 1191 -7.77 -1.55 39.24
C ALA A 1191 -6.85 -2.19 38.18
N LYS A 1192 -5.95 -1.37 37.61
CA LYS A 1192 -4.83 -1.86 36.81
C LYS A 1192 -3.52 -1.70 37.58
N VAL A 1193 -2.81 -2.79 37.78
CA VAL A 1193 -1.56 -2.85 38.54
C VAL A 1193 -0.41 -3.14 37.58
N VAL A 1194 0.61 -2.28 37.58
CA VAL A 1194 1.80 -2.45 36.72
C VAL A 1194 2.98 -2.95 37.55
N VAL A 1195 3.55 -4.08 37.14
CA VAL A 1195 4.88 -4.57 37.53
C VAL A 1195 5.83 -4.16 36.41
N ARG A 1196 6.86 -3.36 36.73
CA ARG A 1196 7.84 -2.86 35.77
C ARG A 1196 9.22 -3.40 36.13
N GLU A 1197 9.96 -3.86 35.13
CA GLU A 1197 11.40 -4.08 35.29
C GLU A 1197 12.14 -2.76 35.06
N LYS A 1198 13.09 -2.45 35.95
CA LYS A 1198 13.89 -1.22 35.93
C LYS A 1198 15.11 -1.37 35.02
N ASP A 1199 15.73 -2.54 35.06
CA ASP A 1199 16.90 -2.85 34.27
C ASP A 1199 16.51 -3.27 32.85
N CYS A 1200 17.48 -3.40 31.95
CA CYS A 1200 17.23 -3.72 30.55
C CYS A 1200 17.97 -5.01 30.19
N LEU A 1201 17.21 -6.05 29.92
CA LEU A 1201 17.67 -7.43 29.89
C LEU A 1201 17.99 -7.89 28.45
N PRO A 1202 18.87 -8.88 28.25
CA PRO A 1202 19.37 -9.26 26.93
C PRO A 1202 18.41 -10.03 26.02
N THR A 1203 17.35 -10.62 26.55
CA THR A 1203 16.36 -11.39 25.77
C THR A 1203 14.92 -11.10 26.26
N PRO A 1204 13.90 -11.30 25.42
CA PRO A 1204 12.50 -11.24 25.83
C PRO A 1204 12.19 -12.25 26.94
N ASP A 1205 12.74 -13.46 26.85
CA ASP A 1205 12.42 -14.58 27.74
C ASP A 1205 12.92 -14.32 29.17
N LEU A 1206 14.13 -13.77 29.32
CA LEU A 1206 14.67 -13.39 30.63
C LEU A 1206 13.93 -12.16 31.20
N LEU A 1207 13.46 -11.25 30.34
CA LEU A 1207 12.58 -10.15 30.74
C LEU A 1207 11.23 -10.67 31.25
N GLU A 1208 10.60 -11.63 30.57
CA GLU A 1208 9.39 -12.27 31.07
C GLU A 1208 9.66 -13.07 32.35
N GLU A 1209 10.75 -13.84 32.46
CA GLU A 1209 11.08 -14.60 33.67
C GLU A 1209 11.25 -13.69 34.92
N VAL A 1210 11.94 -12.55 34.77
CA VAL A 1210 12.16 -11.59 35.86
C VAL A 1210 10.88 -10.83 36.22
N LEU A 1211 10.09 -10.39 35.22
CA LEU A 1211 8.77 -9.80 35.45
C LEU A 1211 7.79 -10.80 36.05
N HIS A 1212 7.89 -12.09 35.69
CA HIS A 1212 7.09 -13.18 36.20
C HIS A 1212 7.38 -13.45 37.69
N LYS A 1213 8.66 -13.57 38.07
CA LYS A 1213 9.08 -13.67 39.49
C LYS A 1213 8.62 -12.46 40.30
N SER A 1214 8.74 -11.25 39.73
CA SER A 1214 8.28 -10.00 40.35
C SER A 1214 6.76 -9.95 40.51
N ALA A 1215 6.01 -10.48 39.54
CA ALA A 1215 4.56 -10.63 39.63
C ALA A 1215 4.12 -11.64 40.69
N LEU A 1216 4.70 -12.85 40.68
CA LEU A 1216 4.46 -13.88 41.68
C LEU A 1216 4.62 -13.34 43.11
N GLN A 1217 5.75 -12.67 43.38
CA GLN A 1217 6.04 -12.10 44.69
C GLN A 1217 5.03 -11.02 45.11
N ARG A 1218 4.49 -10.23 44.17
CA ARG A 1218 3.49 -9.17 44.43
C ARG A 1218 2.08 -9.73 44.65
N LEU A 1219 1.73 -10.78 43.92
CA LEU A 1219 0.44 -11.49 43.97
C LEU A 1219 0.36 -12.51 45.12
N LYS A 1220 1.50 -12.88 45.73
CA LYS A 1220 1.63 -13.91 46.78
C LYS A 1220 0.62 -13.82 47.94
N LEU A 1221 0.21 -12.62 48.35
CA LEU A 1221 -0.77 -12.45 49.44
C LEU A 1221 -2.23 -12.60 48.99
N LEU A 1222 -2.51 -12.91 47.72
CA LEU A 1222 -3.88 -13.10 47.22
C LEU A 1222 -4.42 -14.52 47.35
N GLU A 1223 -3.61 -15.57 47.50
CA GLU A 1223 -4.08 -16.98 47.44
C GLU A 1223 -4.84 -17.27 46.13
N LEU A 1224 -4.26 -16.85 45.00
CA LEU A 1224 -4.69 -17.33 43.67
C LEU A 1224 -4.20 -18.76 43.40
N PHE A 1225 -3.28 -19.20 44.25
CA PHE A 1225 -2.51 -20.45 44.27
C PHE A 1225 -2.91 -21.16 45.56
#